data_AF-A0A2M8KS28-F1
#
_entry.id   AF-A0A2M8KS28-F1
#
_cell.length_a   1.000
_cell.length_b   1.000
_cell.length_c   1.000
_cell.angle_alpha   90.00
_cell.angle_beta   90.00
_cell.angle_gamma   90.00
#
_symmetry.space_group_name_H-M   'P 1'
#
loop_
_entity.id
_entity.type
_entity.pdbx_description
1 polymer ?
#
loop_
_entity_poly.entity_id
_entity_poly.type
_entity_poly.pdbx_seq_one_letter_code
_entity_poly.pdbx_strand_id
1 'polypeptide(L)'
;MIKKKTGNDLTFKEYKKLVSATLSILSNYPNGCAYYDYTRANLANKAFQLYKQGKPVPRFLTKGYLGCAILPVNISDFSSKKFDALYALYGDALTRLRFTDDNFLRYITSTDSLENILNTGGACAIESTDTKILNTFKNKKRTDLIVPYIEQLAKITPTWTQITGTLVPMNGLNVMYDETYPWYLRFMQYGISDAEAVVKKIYDGIYSAVVRYSRLQNPESIVIRVPFADLDLENQGNLKEFYERYKSNILALGLNKNTRSVYAYNAELNKKMWVEYTYRGLRILEKVKEVIQKNYPKEFKRYGTRKAAIHIRSKQIDHLTTERQDSWLNDIVLNGMSTDKKNERKIAHLLQMYNKVHVLGLSMWFKDNYRTLPVGFAGMFDFAYEGSIVHEYPRKGILDNVLHNKQPVESLTNSLFRPNTSNIHTVIRHLKRYTTTPKLTISKDMVNTIDQLVNREKKLINKIDNLKLLLADFELYNRLWMRYREDMKVKTQKLKLITINTFLFNSVKNKELFRHIMRRYKQDYSLFPLAKEKNDIWRKNAALSLRTFLSHISIAKTYQSKAEFSMIFTLENEIFGNKLYGLISKEFTVDTIYLDKLENELIQIRNRINEILKYVEMNNLQFEQLSNKGHVRILPLADNYLVSFMQQFLFVPLVRTAYIELSIIEQEIGNTKEKEEKITKICQKVFPIIEKLLMYVF
;
A
#
# COMPACT_ATOMS: atom_id res chain seq x y z
N MET A 1 41.95 -10.17 -3.19
CA MET A 1 41.32 -11.50 -3.41
C MET A 1 39.94 -11.25 -3.99
N ILE A 2 39.71 -11.56 -5.27
CA ILE A 2 38.37 -11.47 -5.89
C ILE A 2 37.75 -12.86 -5.81
N LYS A 3 36.63 -13.00 -5.11
CA LYS A 3 35.86 -14.25 -5.02
C LYS A 3 35.46 -14.66 -6.45
N LYS A 4 35.74 -15.91 -6.86
CA LYS A 4 35.22 -16.46 -8.13
C LYS A 4 33.69 -16.43 -8.09
N LYS A 5 33.07 -16.00 -9.19
CA LYS A 5 31.61 -15.91 -9.27
C LYS A 5 30.99 -17.29 -9.01
N THR A 6 30.04 -17.37 -8.09
CA THR A 6 29.25 -18.59 -7.89
C THR A 6 28.01 -18.54 -8.78
N GLY A 7 27.39 -19.68 -9.10
CA GLY A 7 26.19 -19.73 -9.93
C GLY A 7 24.96 -18.98 -9.38
N ASN A 8 25.05 -18.39 -8.18
CA ASN A 8 24.00 -17.63 -7.50
C ASN A 8 24.26 -16.10 -7.45
N ASP A 9 25.31 -15.62 -8.09
CA ASP A 9 25.71 -14.21 -8.08
C ASP A 9 24.72 -13.31 -8.82
N LEU A 10 24.54 -12.08 -8.35
CA LEU A 10 23.70 -11.09 -9.02
C LEU A 10 24.23 -10.77 -10.44
N THR A 11 23.41 -11.07 -11.45
CA THR A 11 23.70 -10.70 -12.84
C THR A 11 23.13 -9.33 -13.18
N PHE A 12 23.69 -8.65 -14.20
CA PHE A 12 23.16 -7.38 -14.68
C PHE A 12 21.68 -7.49 -15.14
N LYS A 13 21.31 -8.61 -15.78
CA LYS A 13 19.92 -8.87 -16.21
C LYS A 13 18.97 -9.00 -15.02
N GLU A 14 19.35 -9.76 -14.01
CA GLU A 14 18.56 -9.92 -12.78
C GLU A 14 18.44 -8.60 -12.02
N TYR A 15 19.54 -7.86 -11.93
CA TYR A 15 19.56 -6.52 -11.36
C TYR A 15 18.58 -5.57 -12.06
N LYS A 16 18.47 -5.59 -13.40
CA LYS A 16 17.49 -4.75 -14.11
C LYS A 16 16.05 -5.15 -13.79
N LYS A 17 15.77 -6.44 -13.62
CA LYS A 17 14.46 -6.92 -13.13
C LYS A 17 14.17 -6.40 -11.73
N LEU A 18 15.16 -6.41 -10.84
CA LEU A 18 15.02 -5.92 -9.48
C LEU A 18 14.69 -4.42 -9.42
N VAL A 19 15.41 -3.62 -10.20
CA VAL A 19 15.13 -2.18 -10.35
C VAL A 19 13.70 -1.95 -10.86
N SER A 20 13.28 -2.71 -11.89
CA SER A 20 11.91 -2.65 -12.42
C SER A 20 10.85 -3.03 -11.38
N ALA A 21 11.11 -4.07 -10.58
CA ALA A 21 10.20 -4.52 -9.53
C ALA A 21 10.04 -3.45 -8.44
N THR A 22 11.15 -2.86 -7.98
CA THR A 22 11.09 -1.77 -6.99
C THR A 22 10.33 -0.56 -7.53
N LEU A 23 10.58 -0.16 -8.79
CA LEU A 23 9.87 0.96 -9.40
C LEU A 23 8.36 0.68 -9.52
N SER A 24 7.99 -0.54 -9.94
CA SER A 24 6.59 -0.97 -10.02
C SER A 24 5.89 -0.84 -8.67
N ILE A 25 6.47 -1.43 -7.63
CA ILE A 25 5.88 -1.42 -6.28
C ILE A 25 5.72 0.02 -5.78
N LEU A 26 6.76 0.86 -5.90
CA LEU A 26 6.71 2.26 -5.44
C LEU A 26 5.74 3.12 -6.27
N SER A 27 5.50 2.78 -7.54
CA SER A 27 4.61 3.55 -8.43
C SER A 27 3.14 3.51 -8.02
N ASN A 28 2.74 2.60 -7.12
CA ASN A 28 1.43 2.65 -6.46
C ASN A 28 1.23 3.94 -5.64
N TYR A 29 2.31 4.60 -5.23
CA TYR A 29 2.31 5.87 -4.52
C TYR A 29 3.19 6.90 -5.23
N PRO A 30 2.78 7.42 -6.40
CA PRO A 30 3.63 8.28 -7.24
C PRO A 30 3.93 9.64 -6.59
N ASN A 31 3.12 10.06 -5.61
CA ASN A 31 3.33 11.27 -4.82
C ASN A 31 4.02 11.01 -3.47
N GLY A 32 4.38 9.75 -3.18
CA GLY A 32 5.02 9.35 -1.93
C GLY A 32 6.48 9.82 -1.83
N CYS A 33 6.95 10.03 -0.60
CA CYS A 33 8.35 10.38 -0.34
C CYS A 33 9.29 9.30 -0.87
N ALA A 34 8.91 8.04 -0.71
CA ALA A 34 9.68 6.89 -1.17
C ALA A 34 9.87 6.88 -2.71
N TYR A 35 8.79 7.12 -3.47
CA TYR A 35 8.86 7.17 -4.93
C TYR A 35 9.70 8.36 -5.42
N TYR A 36 9.55 9.52 -4.77
CA TYR A 36 10.38 10.69 -5.05
C TYR A 36 11.87 10.39 -4.81
N ASP A 37 12.25 9.88 -3.65
CA ASP A 37 13.66 9.62 -3.33
C ASP A 37 14.27 8.54 -4.23
N TYR A 38 13.48 7.56 -4.67
CA TYR A 38 13.90 6.56 -5.66
C TYR A 38 14.24 7.20 -7.03
N THR A 39 13.45 8.18 -7.47
CA THR A 39 13.62 8.86 -8.77
C THR A 39 14.48 10.12 -8.69
N ARG A 40 14.82 10.58 -7.48
CA ARG A 40 15.46 11.86 -7.19
C ARG A 40 16.77 12.06 -7.94
N ALA A 41 17.61 11.02 -8.04
CA ALA A 41 18.87 11.11 -8.77
C ALA A 41 18.67 11.48 -10.26
N ASN A 42 17.58 11.03 -10.89
CA ASN A 42 17.29 11.40 -12.28
C ASN A 42 16.92 12.88 -12.39
N LEU A 43 16.16 13.40 -11.43
CA LEU A 43 15.81 14.82 -11.37
C LEU A 43 17.06 15.68 -11.14
N ALA A 44 17.92 15.27 -10.20
CA ALA A 44 19.19 15.92 -9.89
C ALA A 44 20.15 15.95 -11.09
N ASN A 45 20.28 14.83 -11.79
CA ASN A 45 21.09 14.72 -13.00
C ASN A 45 20.60 15.69 -14.07
N LYS A 46 19.29 15.66 -14.38
CA LYS A 46 18.66 16.59 -15.34
C LYS A 46 18.85 18.05 -14.95
N ALA A 47 18.68 18.38 -13.67
CA ALA A 47 18.90 19.72 -13.14
C ALA A 47 20.32 20.21 -13.44
N PHE A 48 21.31 19.38 -13.14
CA PHE A 48 22.72 19.72 -13.34
C PHE A 48 23.11 19.78 -14.82
N GLN A 49 22.55 18.93 -15.67
CA GLN A 49 22.80 18.97 -17.13
C GLN A 49 22.25 20.25 -17.77
N LEU A 50 21.05 20.70 -17.38
CA LEU A 50 20.50 21.97 -17.85
C LEU A 50 21.39 23.15 -17.42
N TYR A 51 21.80 23.16 -16.15
CA TYR A 51 22.76 24.14 -15.64
C TYR A 51 24.04 24.17 -16.47
N LYS A 52 24.66 23.00 -16.75
CA LYS A 52 25.87 22.91 -17.57
C LYS A 52 25.70 23.41 -19.01
N GLN A 53 24.49 23.34 -19.54
CA GLN A 53 24.15 23.87 -20.86
C GLN A 53 23.85 25.38 -20.84
N GLY A 54 23.99 26.05 -19.70
CA GLY A 54 23.61 27.46 -19.53
C GLY A 54 22.10 27.70 -19.60
N LYS A 55 21.29 26.64 -19.44
CA LYS A 55 19.83 26.73 -19.51
C LYS A 55 19.24 26.92 -18.10
N PRO A 56 18.15 27.70 -17.97
CA PRO A 56 17.47 27.84 -16.68
C PRO A 56 16.93 26.49 -16.21
N VAL A 57 17.10 26.19 -14.92
CA VAL A 57 16.66 24.94 -14.31
C VAL A 57 15.26 25.12 -13.69
N PRO A 58 14.24 24.41 -14.15
CA PRO A 58 12.91 24.45 -13.55
C PRO A 58 12.90 24.12 -12.05
N ARG A 59 12.07 24.83 -11.28
CA ARG A 59 11.97 24.69 -9.81
C ARG A 59 11.66 23.28 -9.31
N PHE A 60 10.93 22.49 -10.09
CA PHE A 60 10.64 21.10 -9.71
C PHE A 60 11.90 20.20 -9.80
N LEU A 61 12.86 20.54 -10.67
CA LEU A 61 14.14 19.85 -10.79
C LEU A 61 15.14 20.30 -9.72
N THR A 62 15.12 21.59 -9.33
CA THR A 62 16.02 22.10 -8.27
C THR A 62 15.75 21.44 -6.91
N LYS A 63 14.50 21.05 -6.63
CA LYS A 63 14.16 20.19 -5.47
C LYS A 63 14.89 18.85 -5.47
N GLY A 64 15.20 18.32 -6.66
CA GLY A 64 15.89 17.06 -6.86
C GLY A 64 17.39 17.13 -6.65
N TYR A 65 18.01 18.30 -6.91
CA TYR A 65 19.45 18.51 -6.84
C TYR A 65 20.04 18.07 -5.51
N LEU A 66 21.21 17.44 -5.59
CA LEU A 66 21.92 16.85 -4.46
C LEU A 66 23.22 17.60 -4.22
N GLY A 67 23.28 18.39 -3.15
CA GLY A 67 24.45 19.21 -2.83
C GLY A 67 25.69 18.35 -2.54
N CYS A 68 25.51 17.16 -1.95
CA CYS A 68 26.58 16.21 -1.66
C CYS A 68 26.96 15.30 -2.84
N ALA A 69 26.20 15.29 -3.93
CA ALA A 69 26.40 14.38 -5.06
C ALA A 69 26.10 15.12 -6.37
N ILE A 70 27.05 15.96 -6.80
CA ILE A 70 26.94 16.79 -8.00
C ILE A 70 27.00 15.87 -9.22
N LEU A 71 25.92 15.78 -9.99
CA LEU A 71 25.71 14.82 -11.08
C LEU A 71 25.61 13.35 -10.60
N PRO A 72 24.53 12.98 -9.88
CA PRO A 72 24.31 11.59 -9.50
C PRO A 72 23.85 10.77 -10.71
N VAL A 73 24.27 9.50 -10.77
CA VAL A 73 23.84 8.54 -11.79
C VAL A 73 22.91 7.53 -11.12
N ASN A 74 21.65 7.51 -11.57
CA ASN A 74 20.66 6.59 -11.03
C ASN A 74 20.97 5.15 -11.44
N ILE A 75 20.63 4.23 -10.54
CA ILE A 75 20.75 2.80 -10.71
C ILE A 75 20.01 2.29 -11.96
N SER A 76 18.90 2.93 -12.36
CA SER A 76 18.16 2.58 -13.58
C SER A 76 18.99 2.74 -14.86
N ASP A 77 20.01 3.59 -14.84
CA ASP A 77 20.74 4.05 -16.02
C ASP A 77 22.13 3.39 -16.15
N PHE A 78 22.44 2.40 -15.31
CA PHE A 78 23.71 1.70 -15.38
C PHE A 78 23.79 0.84 -16.65
N SER A 79 24.93 0.91 -17.33
CA SER A 79 25.34 -0.07 -18.34
C SER A 79 25.95 -1.30 -17.68
N SER A 80 26.12 -2.41 -18.42
CA SER A 80 26.75 -3.62 -17.83
C SER A 80 28.15 -3.31 -17.30
N LYS A 81 28.95 -2.52 -18.03
CA LYS A 81 30.30 -2.11 -17.58
C LYS A 81 30.27 -1.36 -16.24
N LYS A 82 29.34 -0.41 -16.07
CA LYS A 82 29.18 0.34 -14.81
C LYS A 82 28.71 -0.57 -13.67
N PHE A 83 27.78 -1.47 -13.98
CA PHE A 83 27.32 -2.48 -13.04
C PHE A 83 28.46 -3.40 -12.60
N ASP A 84 29.24 -3.95 -13.51
CA ASP A 84 30.32 -4.89 -13.21
C ASP A 84 31.40 -4.24 -12.33
N ALA A 85 31.75 -2.98 -12.61
CA ALA A 85 32.69 -2.21 -11.79
C ALA A 85 32.18 -2.02 -10.34
N LEU A 86 30.92 -1.64 -10.16
CA LEU A 86 30.31 -1.50 -8.84
C LEU A 86 30.10 -2.84 -8.13
N TYR A 87 29.75 -3.88 -8.89
CA TYR A 87 29.56 -5.23 -8.38
C TYR A 87 30.88 -5.80 -7.85
N ALA A 88 32.00 -5.52 -8.51
CA ALA A 88 33.32 -5.91 -8.01
C ALA A 88 33.59 -5.37 -6.59
N LEU A 89 33.11 -4.16 -6.28
CA LEU A 89 33.26 -3.51 -4.98
C LEU A 89 32.21 -3.97 -3.95
N TYR A 90 30.93 -3.87 -4.30
CA TYR A 90 29.81 -4.06 -3.37
C TYR A 90 29.25 -5.48 -3.36
N GLY A 91 29.57 -6.32 -4.35
CA GLY A 91 28.92 -7.60 -4.54
C GLY A 91 27.40 -7.46 -4.60
N ASP A 92 26.70 -8.41 -4.01
CA ASP A 92 25.24 -8.42 -3.95
C ASP A 92 24.65 -7.27 -3.10
N ALA A 93 25.45 -6.61 -2.25
CA ALA A 93 25.01 -5.41 -1.52
C ALA A 93 24.67 -4.23 -2.46
N LEU A 94 25.13 -4.29 -3.72
CA LEU A 94 24.78 -3.35 -4.78
C LEU A 94 23.25 -3.19 -4.96
N THR A 95 22.44 -4.19 -4.59
CA THR A 95 20.97 -4.11 -4.66
C THR A 95 20.37 -2.99 -3.79
N ARG A 96 21.10 -2.53 -2.77
CA ARG A 96 20.66 -1.43 -1.89
C ARG A 96 21.03 -0.05 -2.45
N LEU A 97 22.07 0.03 -3.28
CA LEU A 97 22.46 1.28 -3.94
C LEU A 97 21.28 1.82 -4.76
N ARG A 98 21.21 3.13 -4.95
CA ARG A 98 20.21 3.78 -5.82
C ARG A 98 20.83 4.83 -6.72
N PHE A 99 21.90 5.45 -6.26
CA PHE A 99 22.76 6.24 -7.13
C PHE A 99 24.18 6.28 -6.58
N THR A 100 25.10 6.64 -7.45
CA THR A 100 26.45 7.06 -7.11
C THR A 100 26.73 8.39 -7.81
N ASP A 101 27.56 9.25 -7.23
CA ASP A 101 28.00 10.43 -7.96
C ASP A 101 28.93 10.08 -9.14
N ASP A 102 28.99 10.98 -10.10
CA ASP A 102 29.81 10.85 -11.30
C ASP A 102 31.31 10.83 -10.99
N ASN A 103 31.75 11.39 -9.86
CA ASN A 103 33.16 11.39 -9.48
C ASN A 103 33.63 9.98 -9.12
N PHE A 104 32.90 9.32 -8.22
CA PHE A 104 33.14 7.95 -7.82
C PHE A 104 32.96 7.00 -9.01
N LEU A 105 31.92 7.18 -9.82
CA LEU A 105 31.67 6.32 -10.98
C LEU A 105 32.78 6.37 -12.03
N ARG A 106 33.33 7.55 -12.33
CA ARG A 106 34.50 7.67 -13.22
C ARG A 106 35.69 6.89 -12.66
N TYR A 107 35.96 7.09 -11.37
CA TYR A 107 37.11 6.46 -10.72
C TYR A 107 37.05 4.93 -10.79
N ILE A 108 35.92 4.33 -10.43
CA ILE A 108 35.78 2.86 -10.44
C ILE A 108 35.73 2.25 -11.83
N THR A 109 35.39 3.04 -12.85
CA THR A 109 35.38 2.55 -14.24
C THR A 109 36.73 2.71 -14.94
N SER A 110 37.68 3.44 -14.32
CA SER A 110 39.04 3.65 -14.82
C SER A 110 40.14 2.93 -14.01
N THR A 111 39.81 2.33 -12.86
CA THR A 111 40.75 1.56 -12.03
C THR A 111 40.44 0.07 -12.08
N ASP A 112 41.47 -0.76 -12.16
CA ASP A 112 41.36 -2.22 -12.03
C ASP A 112 41.50 -2.69 -10.57
N SER A 113 41.90 -1.79 -9.66
CA SER A 113 42.15 -2.13 -8.25
C SER A 113 41.19 -1.45 -7.28
N LEU A 114 40.48 -2.27 -6.53
CA LEU A 114 39.57 -1.86 -5.44
C LEU A 114 40.30 -1.48 -4.15
N GLU A 115 41.59 -1.86 -3.99
CA GLU A 115 42.43 -1.45 -2.85
C GLU A 115 42.61 0.08 -2.79
N ASN A 116 42.31 0.77 -3.89
CA ASN A 116 42.43 2.21 -3.99
C ASN A 116 41.16 2.97 -3.53
N ILE A 117 40.18 2.27 -2.93
CA ILE A 117 38.91 2.83 -2.50
C ILE A 117 38.75 2.65 -0.99
N LEU A 118 38.47 3.74 -0.27
CA LEU A 118 38.11 3.69 1.14
C LEU A 118 36.63 4.04 1.30
N ASN A 119 35.80 3.03 1.54
CA ASN A 119 34.37 3.25 1.79
C ASN A 119 34.11 3.51 3.27
N THR A 120 33.29 4.52 3.51
CA THR A 120 32.93 4.99 4.83
C THR A 120 31.42 5.17 4.94
N GLY A 121 30.89 5.04 6.15
CA GLY A 121 29.52 5.41 6.49
C GLY A 121 29.44 5.93 7.91
N GLY A 122 28.24 6.34 8.30
CA GLY A 122 27.99 6.84 9.65
C GLY A 122 26.51 6.78 9.98
N ALA A 123 26.20 6.64 11.26
CA ALA A 123 24.84 6.61 11.78
C ALA A 123 24.62 7.80 12.72
N CYS A 124 23.39 8.31 12.78
CA CYS A 124 23.02 9.37 13.70
C CYS A 124 22.64 8.78 15.07
N ALA A 125 23.09 9.38 16.17
CA ALA A 125 22.60 9.00 17.51
C ALA A 125 21.10 9.29 17.67
N ILE A 126 20.63 10.39 17.06
CA ILE A 126 19.22 10.81 17.00
C ILE A 126 18.86 10.99 15.53
N GLU A 127 17.83 10.28 15.05
CA GLU A 127 17.47 10.32 13.63
C GLU A 127 16.83 11.66 13.22
N SER A 128 16.72 11.87 11.91
CA SER A 128 16.15 13.11 11.34
C SER A 128 14.74 13.41 11.87
N THR A 129 13.95 12.38 12.14
CA THR A 129 12.60 12.49 12.69
C THR A 129 12.54 12.83 14.15
N ASP A 130 13.42 12.24 14.93
CA ASP A 130 13.55 12.56 16.34
C ASP A 130 13.97 14.03 16.50
N THR A 131 14.86 14.53 15.62
CA THR A 131 15.18 15.96 15.57
C THR A 131 13.94 16.82 15.28
N LYS A 132 13.04 16.40 14.38
CA LYS A 132 11.76 17.11 14.13
C LYS A 132 10.84 17.10 15.34
N ILE A 133 10.77 15.99 16.07
CA ILE A 133 9.98 15.85 17.31
C ILE A 133 10.55 16.79 18.39
N LEU A 134 11.87 16.76 18.63
CA LEU A 134 12.56 17.63 19.57
C LEU A 134 12.35 19.12 19.24
N ASN A 135 12.42 19.49 17.96
CA ASN A 135 12.13 20.86 17.53
C ASN A 135 10.66 21.23 17.75
N THR A 136 9.73 20.29 17.54
CA THR A 136 8.31 20.50 17.86
C THR A 136 8.10 20.75 19.34
N PHE A 137 8.73 19.96 20.23
CA PHE A 137 8.69 20.19 21.68
C PHE A 137 9.18 21.59 22.05
N LYS A 138 10.32 22.04 21.49
CA LYS A 138 10.83 23.41 21.69
C LYS A 138 9.83 24.46 21.21
N ASN A 139 9.33 24.33 19.99
CA ASN A 139 8.40 25.30 19.39
C ASN A 139 7.06 25.38 20.14
N LYS A 140 6.61 24.27 20.73
CA LYS A 140 5.40 24.18 21.55
C LYS A 140 5.66 24.46 23.03
N LYS A 141 6.88 24.89 23.40
CA LYS A 141 7.30 25.19 24.79
C LYS A 141 7.13 24.00 25.75
N ARG A 142 7.22 22.77 25.26
CA ARG A 142 7.21 21.52 26.04
C ARG A 142 8.61 20.95 26.22
N THR A 143 9.53 21.78 26.73
CA THR A 143 10.94 21.39 26.92
C THR A 143 11.13 20.32 27.98
N ASP A 144 10.16 20.17 28.89
CA ASP A 144 10.07 19.10 29.88
C ASP A 144 10.08 17.69 29.25
N LEU A 145 9.63 17.57 27.99
CA LEU A 145 9.58 16.29 27.26
C LEU A 145 10.90 15.91 26.57
N ILE A 146 11.88 16.82 26.48
CA ILE A 146 13.10 16.61 25.70
C ILE A 146 13.99 15.53 26.32
N VAL A 147 14.33 15.68 27.61
CA VAL A 147 15.19 14.73 28.32
C VAL A 147 14.55 13.33 28.38
N PRO A 148 13.29 13.17 28.83
CA PRO A 148 12.64 11.86 28.83
C PRO A 148 12.60 11.19 27.46
N TYR A 149 12.43 11.97 26.39
CA TYR A 149 12.42 11.44 25.03
C TYR A 149 13.78 10.93 24.59
N ILE A 150 14.84 11.69 24.84
CA ILE A 150 16.21 11.28 24.48
C ILE A 150 16.65 10.06 25.31
N GLU A 151 16.36 10.03 26.61
CA GLU A 151 16.62 8.85 27.45
C GLU A 151 15.90 7.61 26.91
N GLN A 152 14.67 7.76 26.42
CA GLN A 152 13.95 6.67 25.78
C GLN A 152 14.61 6.23 24.47
N LEU A 153 15.08 7.17 23.64
CA LEU A 153 15.84 6.84 22.42
C LEU A 153 17.11 6.05 22.74
N ALA A 154 17.82 6.42 23.80
CA ALA A 154 19.04 5.74 24.24
C ALA A 154 18.76 4.29 24.69
N LYS A 155 17.58 4.02 25.29
CA LYS A 155 17.18 2.67 25.73
C LYS A 155 16.86 1.72 24.58
N ILE A 156 16.24 2.23 23.51
CA ILE A 156 15.81 1.39 22.38
C ILE A 156 16.90 1.18 21.33
N THR A 157 18.00 1.93 21.39
CA THR A 157 19.08 1.86 20.40
C THR A 157 19.75 0.48 20.41
N PRO A 158 20.22 -0.04 19.25
CA PRO A 158 20.06 0.53 17.91
C PRO A 158 18.65 0.34 17.32
N THR A 159 18.25 1.30 16.49
CA THR A 159 17.10 1.18 15.59
C THR A 159 17.55 0.67 14.23
N TRP A 160 16.65 0.06 13.47
CA TRP A 160 16.95 -0.50 12.15
C TRP A 160 17.68 0.49 11.23
N THR A 161 17.22 1.74 11.20
CA THR A 161 17.78 2.83 10.40
C THR A 161 19.23 3.16 10.73
N GLN A 162 19.59 3.07 12.01
CA GLN A 162 20.96 3.29 12.48
C GLN A 162 21.88 2.17 12.02
N ILE A 163 21.34 0.94 11.94
CA ILE A 163 22.06 -0.25 11.48
C ILE A 163 22.26 -0.20 9.96
N THR A 164 21.22 0.16 9.21
CA THR A 164 21.23 0.18 7.74
C THR A 164 21.87 1.43 7.15
N GLY A 165 22.18 2.44 7.97
CA GLY A 165 22.71 3.74 7.55
C GLY A 165 24.12 3.75 6.96
N THR A 166 24.77 2.59 6.86
CA THR A 166 26.05 2.40 6.16
C THR A 166 25.90 1.34 5.06
N LEU A 167 26.29 1.69 3.83
CA LEU A 167 26.43 0.72 2.75
C LEU A 167 27.76 0.03 2.95
N VAL A 168 27.73 -1.29 3.06
CA VAL A 168 28.90 -2.10 3.38
C VAL A 168 29.35 -2.82 2.10
N PRO A 169 30.48 -2.46 1.50
CA PRO A 169 31.08 -3.21 0.41
C PRO A 169 31.54 -4.59 0.83
N MET A 170 31.53 -5.49 -0.15
CA MET A 170 31.87 -6.90 0.02
C MET A 170 33.38 -7.09 0.23
N ASN A 171 34.22 -6.39 -0.54
CA ASN A 171 35.64 -6.71 -0.68
C ASN A 171 36.59 -5.69 -0.05
N GLY A 172 36.38 -5.29 1.21
CA GLY A 172 37.26 -4.29 1.80
C GLY A 172 37.17 -4.10 3.29
N LEU A 173 37.98 -3.15 3.74
CA LEU A 173 37.89 -2.54 5.05
C LEU A 173 36.76 -1.51 5.04
N ASN A 174 35.76 -1.72 5.88
CA ASN A 174 34.65 -0.79 6.04
C ASN A 174 34.94 0.15 7.20
N VAL A 175 34.78 1.45 7.00
CA VAL A 175 34.93 2.43 8.06
C VAL A 175 33.54 2.89 8.51
N MET A 176 33.23 2.68 9.78
CA MET A 176 32.12 3.34 10.44
C MET A 176 32.67 4.54 11.20
N TYR A 177 32.23 5.73 10.83
CA TYR A 177 32.48 6.91 11.62
C TYR A 177 31.74 6.84 12.95
N ASP A 178 32.50 7.03 14.03
CA ASP A 178 31.96 7.16 15.38
C ASP A 178 31.81 8.66 15.67
N GLU A 179 30.55 9.12 15.55
CA GLU A 179 30.19 10.52 15.74
C GLU A 179 29.82 10.80 17.22
N THR A 180 30.35 10.01 18.17
CA THR A 180 30.10 10.23 19.61
C THR A 180 30.40 11.67 20.02
N TYR A 181 31.53 12.23 19.58
CA TYR A 181 31.94 13.59 19.94
C TYR A 181 30.90 14.68 19.57
N PRO A 182 30.52 14.85 18.29
CA PRO A 182 29.52 15.88 17.94
C PRO A 182 28.14 15.61 18.56
N TRP A 183 27.77 14.36 18.80
CA TRP A 183 26.50 14.04 19.46
C TRP A 183 26.53 14.28 20.96
N TYR A 184 27.63 14.04 21.66
CA TYR A 184 27.73 14.35 23.10
C TYR A 184 27.51 15.84 23.34
N LEU A 185 28.15 16.71 22.54
CA LEU A 185 27.96 18.16 22.61
C LEU A 185 26.48 18.54 22.46
N ARG A 186 25.78 17.85 21.54
CA ARG A 186 24.38 18.10 21.27
C ARG A 186 23.46 17.56 22.37
N PHE A 187 23.79 16.41 22.98
CA PHE A 187 23.06 15.85 24.12
C PHE A 187 23.22 16.74 25.37
N MET A 188 24.40 17.32 25.61
CA MET A 188 24.58 18.32 26.65
C MET A 188 23.68 19.55 26.45
N GLN A 189 23.55 20.04 25.21
CA GLN A 189 22.64 21.15 24.88
C GLN A 189 21.15 20.80 25.11
N TYR A 190 20.80 19.52 25.18
CA TYR A 190 19.46 19.06 25.53
C TYR A 190 19.28 18.81 27.03
N GLY A 191 20.33 19.01 27.86
CA GLY A 191 20.28 18.83 29.31
C GLY A 191 20.46 17.38 29.77
N ILE A 192 21.08 16.52 28.97
CA ILE A 192 21.34 15.12 29.34
C ILE A 192 22.56 15.05 30.27
N SER A 193 22.39 14.48 31.46
CA SER A 193 23.47 14.13 32.37
C SER A 193 24.33 13.00 31.79
N ASP A 194 25.64 13.04 32.02
CA ASP A 194 26.61 12.06 31.48
C ASP A 194 26.45 11.83 29.97
N ALA A 195 26.16 12.89 29.22
CA ALA A 195 25.86 12.86 27.79
C ALA A 195 26.88 12.05 26.97
N GLU A 196 28.16 12.12 27.30
CA GLU A 196 29.22 11.34 26.65
C GLU A 196 29.03 9.84 26.83
N ALA A 197 28.78 9.37 28.07
CA ALA A 197 28.54 7.96 28.35
C ALA A 197 27.27 7.45 27.66
N VAL A 198 26.21 8.24 27.65
CA VAL A 198 24.94 7.91 26.98
C VAL A 198 25.15 7.75 25.47
N VAL A 199 25.80 8.72 24.83
CA VAL A 199 26.05 8.69 23.38
C VAL A 199 27.04 7.57 23.03
N LYS A 200 28.06 7.35 23.85
CA LYS A 200 28.99 6.23 23.67
C LYS A 200 28.27 4.89 23.67
N LYS A 201 27.36 4.66 24.63
CA LYS A 201 26.53 3.44 24.68
C LYS A 201 25.69 3.26 23.42
N ILE A 202 25.13 4.35 22.89
CA ILE A 202 24.39 4.35 21.62
C ILE A 202 25.30 3.87 20.47
N TYR A 203 26.48 4.48 20.29
CA TYR A 203 27.40 4.10 19.21
C TYR A 203 27.99 2.70 19.37
N ASP A 204 28.24 2.25 20.59
CA ASP A 204 28.67 0.87 20.88
C ASP A 204 27.61 -0.15 20.42
N GLY A 205 26.33 0.14 20.69
CA GLY A 205 25.20 -0.66 20.24
C GLY A 205 25.05 -0.67 18.72
N ILE A 206 25.07 0.50 18.09
CA ILE A 206 24.97 0.63 16.62
C ILE A 206 26.11 -0.12 15.95
N TYR A 207 27.36 0.11 16.36
CA TYR A 207 28.50 -0.56 15.73
C TYR A 207 28.40 -2.08 15.84
N SER A 208 28.03 -2.60 17.01
CA SER A 208 27.90 -4.04 17.21
C SER A 208 26.88 -4.65 16.25
N ALA A 209 25.75 -3.98 16.04
CA ALA A 209 24.74 -4.40 15.08
C ALA A 209 25.18 -4.22 13.62
N VAL A 210 25.90 -3.14 13.28
CA VAL A 210 26.48 -2.92 11.93
C VAL A 210 27.50 -4.00 11.59
N VAL A 211 28.35 -4.43 12.54
CA VAL A 211 29.28 -5.54 12.36
C VAL A 211 28.53 -6.83 12.03
N ARG A 212 27.45 -7.15 12.74
CA ARG A 212 26.60 -8.32 12.44
C ARG A 212 25.95 -8.17 11.06
N TYR A 213 25.30 -7.04 10.79
CA TYR A 213 24.66 -6.79 9.50
C TYR A 213 25.64 -6.90 8.31
N SER A 214 26.85 -6.38 8.47
CA SER A 214 27.95 -6.50 7.50
C SER A 214 28.33 -7.96 7.22
N ARG A 215 28.39 -8.80 8.26
CA ARG A 215 28.70 -10.23 8.15
C ARG A 215 27.63 -11.06 7.45
N LEU A 216 26.38 -10.59 7.42
CA LEU A 216 25.33 -11.22 6.62
C LEU A 216 25.63 -11.14 5.11
N GLN A 217 26.33 -10.10 4.67
CA GLN A 217 26.69 -9.88 3.26
C GLN A 217 28.01 -10.56 2.93
N ASN A 218 29.01 -10.42 3.81
CA ASN A 218 30.27 -11.14 3.70
C ASN A 218 30.77 -11.54 5.10
N PRO A 219 30.86 -12.84 5.43
CA PRO A 219 31.37 -13.32 6.72
C PRO A 219 32.78 -12.82 7.06
N GLU A 220 33.61 -12.52 6.06
CA GLU A 220 34.97 -12.01 6.22
C GLU A 220 35.03 -10.48 6.32
N SER A 221 33.89 -9.79 6.25
CA SER A 221 33.84 -8.34 6.29
C SER A 221 34.37 -7.80 7.62
N ILE A 222 35.24 -6.80 7.53
CA ILE A 222 35.77 -6.07 8.67
C ILE A 222 35.19 -4.67 8.65
N VAL A 223 34.56 -4.29 9.76
CA VAL A 223 34.16 -2.91 10.04
C VAL A 223 35.09 -2.42 11.14
N ILE A 224 35.71 -1.26 10.95
CA ILE A 224 36.51 -0.57 11.96
C ILE A 224 35.84 0.75 12.31
N ARG A 225 36.14 1.26 13.52
CA ARG A 225 35.62 2.54 13.99
C ARG A 225 36.66 3.62 13.79
N VAL A 226 36.21 4.77 13.32
CA VAL A 226 37.03 5.99 13.30
C VAL A 226 36.29 7.05 14.10
N PRO A 227 36.67 7.27 15.37
CA PRO A 227 36.16 8.37 16.17
C PRO A 227 36.43 9.71 15.49
N PHE A 228 35.41 10.56 15.47
CA PHE A 228 35.58 11.93 14.94
C PHE A 228 36.69 12.67 15.67
N ALA A 229 36.77 12.52 17.00
CA ALA A 229 37.82 13.14 17.82
C ALA A 229 39.23 12.77 17.33
N ASP A 230 39.44 11.53 16.88
CA ASP A 230 40.74 11.06 16.40
C ASP A 230 41.15 11.66 15.05
N LEU A 231 40.20 12.23 14.28
CA LEU A 231 40.51 12.95 13.04
C LEU A 231 41.22 14.28 13.29
N ASP A 232 41.10 14.81 14.52
CA ASP A 232 41.81 16.01 14.99
C ASP A 232 41.70 17.21 14.02
N LEU A 233 40.51 17.41 13.45
CA LEU A 233 40.28 18.35 12.35
C LEU A 233 40.47 19.82 12.75
N GLU A 234 40.24 20.13 14.03
CA GLU A 234 40.35 21.49 14.57
C GLU A 234 41.79 21.87 14.88
N ASN A 235 42.49 21.10 15.72
CA ASN A 235 43.84 21.45 16.19
C ASN A 235 44.87 21.50 15.06
N GLN A 236 44.63 20.73 13.98
CA GLN A 236 45.49 20.70 12.81
C GLN A 236 45.12 21.76 11.76
N GLY A 237 44.16 22.65 12.04
CA GLY A 237 43.76 23.73 11.15
C GLY A 237 42.97 23.30 9.90
N ASN A 238 42.59 22.03 9.77
CA ASN A 238 41.90 21.50 8.59
C ASN A 238 40.52 22.15 8.37
N LEU A 239 39.78 22.44 9.45
CA LEU A 239 38.49 23.12 9.35
C LEU A 239 38.63 24.58 8.91
N LYS A 240 39.68 25.26 9.36
CA LYS A 240 39.99 26.63 8.95
C LYS A 240 40.38 26.67 7.48
N GLU A 241 41.26 25.76 7.04
CA GLU A 241 41.60 25.62 5.63
C GLU A 241 40.35 25.37 4.78
N PHE A 242 39.51 24.42 5.20
CA PHE A 242 38.28 24.09 4.49
C PHE A 242 37.36 25.31 4.38
N TYR A 243 37.21 26.07 5.46
CA TYR A 243 36.43 27.31 5.47
C TYR A 243 36.92 28.33 4.44
N GLU A 244 38.22 28.61 4.42
CA GLU A 244 38.79 29.61 3.51
C GLU A 244 38.61 29.23 2.02
N ARG A 245 38.46 27.93 1.68
CA ARG A 245 38.26 27.47 0.30
C ARG A 245 36.92 27.90 -0.31
N TYR A 246 35.85 27.94 0.48
CA TYR A 246 34.52 28.35 -0.02
C TYR A 246 34.10 29.74 0.46
N LYS A 247 34.86 30.39 1.34
CA LYS A 247 34.58 31.75 1.82
C LYS A 247 34.38 32.77 0.70
N SER A 248 35.16 32.69 -0.38
CA SER A 248 34.99 33.59 -1.55
C SER A 248 33.58 33.50 -2.15
N ASN A 249 32.99 32.30 -2.19
CA ASN A 249 31.61 32.09 -2.64
C ASN A 249 30.60 32.76 -1.71
N ILE A 250 30.86 32.75 -0.39
CA ILE A 250 30.03 33.47 0.59
C ILE A 250 30.13 34.98 0.37
N LEU A 251 31.34 35.51 0.17
CA LEU A 251 31.57 36.95 -0.04
C LEU A 251 30.95 37.44 -1.36
N ALA A 252 30.91 36.59 -2.38
CA ALA A 252 30.31 36.89 -3.68
C ALA A 252 28.78 37.04 -3.64
N LEU A 253 28.10 36.62 -2.56
CA LEU A 253 26.65 36.76 -2.40
C LEU A 253 26.18 38.20 -2.11
N GLY A 254 27.09 39.18 -2.06
CA GLY A 254 26.74 40.59 -1.94
C GLY A 254 26.11 40.97 -0.59
N LEU A 255 26.37 40.19 0.47
CA LEU A 255 25.84 40.44 1.81
C LEU A 255 26.35 41.79 2.35
N ASN A 256 25.46 42.55 3.03
CA ASN A 256 25.73 43.89 3.56
C ASN A 256 27.04 43.98 4.35
N LYS A 257 27.74 45.13 4.31
CA LYS A 257 29.03 45.30 5.00
C LYS A 257 28.97 44.98 6.51
N ASN A 258 27.84 45.24 7.18
CA ASN A 258 27.62 44.93 8.60
C ASN A 258 27.50 43.43 8.92
N THR A 259 27.28 42.56 7.94
CA THR A 259 27.26 41.10 8.13
C THR A 259 28.61 40.44 7.84
N ARG A 260 29.57 41.13 7.21
CA ARG A 260 30.88 40.56 6.83
C ARG A 260 31.74 40.11 8.02
N SER A 261 31.64 40.78 9.17
CA SER A 261 32.34 40.39 10.41
C SER A 261 31.77 39.11 11.06
N VAL A 262 30.48 38.84 10.85
CA VAL A 262 29.77 37.65 11.36
C VAL A 262 30.18 36.37 10.62
N TYR A 263 30.80 36.50 9.45
CA TYR A 263 31.34 35.38 8.67
C TYR A 263 32.86 35.25 8.79
N ALA A 264 33.49 35.67 9.89
CA ALA A 264 34.84 35.22 10.17
C ALA A 264 34.83 33.72 10.56
N TYR A 265 35.95 33.01 10.35
CA TYR A 265 36.10 31.66 10.90
C TYR A 265 35.96 31.73 12.43
N ASN A 266 35.06 30.92 12.99
CA ASN A 266 34.87 30.77 14.43
C ASN A 266 34.82 29.28 14.76
N ALA A 267 35.79 28.79 15.53
CA ALA A 267 35.94 27.36 15.81
C ALA A 267 34.71 26.76 16.50
N GLU A 268 34.12 27.46 17.48
CA GLU A 268 32.91 27.03 18.20
C GLU A 268 31.68 26.94 17.28
N LEU A 269 31.47 27.93 16.41
CA LEU A 269 30.38 27.90 15.42
C LEU A 269 30.62 26.82 14.35
N ASN A 270 31.88 26.51 14.08
CA ASN A 270 32.32 25.51 13.10
C ASN A 270 32.38 24.08 13.66
N LYS A 271 32.06 23.81 14.93
CA LYS A 271 31.98 22.41 15.43
C LYS A 271 31.01 21.53 14.61
N LYS A 272 29.95 22.14 14.04
CA LYS A 272 29.02 21.44 13.12
C LYS A 272 29.64 21.07 11.77
N MET A 273 30.77 21.68 11.40
CA MET A 273 31.51 21.40 10.17
C MET A 273 32.19 20.06 10.12
N TRP A 274 32.41 19.43 11.27
CA TRP A 274 33.06 18.12 11.32
C TRP A 274 32.29 17.10 10.49
N VAL A 275 30.96 17.09 10.61
CA VAL A 275 30.09 16.23 9.82
C VAL A 275 30.17 16.58 8.33
N GLU A 276 30.08 17.85 7.94
CA GLU A 276 30.19 18.26 6.53
C GLU A 276 31.58 17.94 5.93
N TYR A 277 32.65 18.08 6.72
CA TYR A 277 34.01 17.77 6.33
C TYR A 277 34.18 16.30 5.95
N THR A 278 33.44 15.40 6.60
CA THR A 278 33.50 13.98 6.22
C THR A 278 32.84 13.64 4.88
N TYR A 279 32.02 14.53 4.31
CA TYR A 279 31.46 14.35 2.97
C TYR A 279 32.35 14.99 1.89
N ARG A 280 32.95 16.16 2.18
CA ARG A 280 33.57 17.02 1.14
C ARG A 280 34.94 17.59 1.51
N GLY A 281 35.51 17.17 2.64
CA GLY A 281 36.77 17.68 3.15
C GLY A 281 37.96 17.26 2.30
N LEU A 282 38.85 18.20 1.99
CA LEU A 282 39.97 17.99 1.06
C LEU A 282 40.94 16.89 1.51
N ARG A 283 41.17 16.79 2.82
CA ARG A 283 42.16 15.89 3.42
C ARG A 283 41.52 14.73 4.18
N ILE A 284 40.21 14.53 4.02
CA ILE A 284 39.49 13.50 4.79
C ILE A 284 40.09 12.11 4.56
N LEU A 285 40.46 11.78 3.32
CA LEU A 285 41.08 10.51 2.99
C LEU A 285 42.41 10.30 3.75
N GLU A 286 43.28 11.32 3.77
CA GLU A 286 44.56 11.29 4.48
C GLU A 286 44.35 11.10 5.98
N LYS A 287 43.48 11.92 6.59
CA LYS A 287 43.19 11.87 8.03
C LYS A 287 42.66 10.52 8.46
N VAL A 288 41.71 9.96 7.69
CA VAL A 288 41.19 8.63 7.99
C VAL A 288 42.30 7.57 7.86
N LYS A 289 43.15 7.64 6.83
CA LYS A 289 44.28 6.71 6.67
C LYS A 289 45.25 6.77 7.86
N GLU A 290 45.57 7.96 8.36
CA GLU A 290 46.43 8.16 9.53
C GLU A 290 45.84 7.48 10.77
N VAL A 291 44.55 7.70 11.03
CA VAL A 291 43.84 7.07 12.17
C VAL A 291 43.82 5.55 12.04
N ILE A 292 43.52 5.02 10.84
CA ILE A 292 43.50 3.58 10.59
C ILE A 292 44.92 3.00 10.78
N GLN A 293 45.95 3.65 10.25
CA GLN A 293 47.32 3.17 10.39
C GLN A 293 47.76 3.12 11.86
N LYS A 294 47.38 4.13 12.65
CA LYS A 294 47.68 4.21 14.08
C LYS A 294 46.94 3.16 14.90
N ASN A 295 45.63 3.04 14.70
CA ASN A 295 44.76 2.25 15.58
C ASN A 295 44.55 0.80 15.08
N TYR A 296 44.69 0.56 13.77
CA TYR A 296 44.44 -0.71 13.10
C TYR A 296 45.56 -1.07 12.08
N PRO A 297 46.84 -1.14 12.51
CA PRO A 297 47.97 -1.31 11.59
C PRO A 297 47.94 -2.63 10.82
N LYS A 298 47.35 -3.69 11.38
CA LYS A 298 47.22 -5.00 10.73
C LYS A 298 46.25 -4.92 9.56
N GLU A 299 45.08 -4.34 9.77
CA GLU A 299 44.05 -4.11 8.76
C GLU A 299 44.55 -3.14 7.68
N PHE A 300 45.22 -2.05 8.09
CA PHE A 300 45.81 -1.07 7.17
C PHE A 300 46.76 -1.72 6.15
N LYS A 301 47.61 -2.66 6.62
CA LYS A 301 48.53 -3.42 5.75
C LYS A 301 47.78 -4.47 4.94
N ARG A 302 46.90 -5.25 5.56
CA ARG A 302 46.15 -6.35 4.91
C ARG A 302 45.30 -5.89 3.73
N TYR A 303 44.64 -4.75 3.85
CA TYR A 303 43.72 -4.23 2.84
C TYR A 303 44.37 -3.19 1.92
N GLY A 304 45.68 -2.98 2.00
CA GLY A 304 46.38 -2.03 1.13
C GLY A 304 45.91 -0.59 1.30
N THR A 305 45.36 -0.20 2.45
CA THR A 305 44.71 1.10 2.70
C THR A 305 45.63 2.29 2.39
N ARG A 306 46.95 2.11 2.44
CA ARG A 306 47.94 3.11 1.98
C ARG A 306 47.71 3.56 0.53
N LYS A 307 47.25 2.66 -0.36
CA LYS A 307 47.01 2.93 -1.78
C LYS A 307 45.65 3.60 -2.05
N ALA A 308 44.79 3.73 -1.03
CA ALA A 308 43.51 4.42 -1.19
C ALA A 308 43.72 5.84 -1.72
N ALA A 309 43.02 6.16 -2.82
CA ALA A 309 43.08 7.44 -3.53
C ALA A 309 41.70 8.13 -3.64
N ILE A 310 40.62 7.41 -3.34
CA ILE A 310 39.29 8.01 -3.17
C ILE A 310 38.67 7.59 -1.84
N HIS A 311 38.07 8.56 -1.16
CA HIS A 311 37.19 8.37 -0.01
C HIS A 311 35.74 8.38 -0.50
N ILE A 312 34.93 7.41 -0.10
CA ILE A 312 33.50 7.40 -0.43
C ILE A 312 32.71 7.45 0.85
N ARG A 313 31.73 8.35 0.92
CA ARG A 313 30.73 8.36 1.99
C ARG A 313 29.40 7.84 1.48
N SER A 314 28.98 6.72 2.05
CA SER A 314 27.69 6.11 1.78
C SER A 314 26.64 6.59 2.79
N LYS A 315 25.44 6.97 2.33
CA LYS A 315 24.35 7.42 3.20
C LYS A 315 22.96 7.04 2.66
N GLN A 316 21.99 6.91 3.55
CA GLN A 316 20.58 6.76 3.16
C GLN A 316 20.10 8.04 2.45
N ILE A 317 19.32 7.88 1.37
CA ILE A 317 18.91 9.00 0.52
C ILE A 317 17.93 9.94 1.22
N ASP A 318 17.09 9.43 2.09
CA ASP A 318 16.11 10.22 2.83
C ASP A 318 16.77 11.18 3.84
N HIS A 319 18.03 10.93 4.23
CA HIS A 319 18.80 11.90 5.02
C HIS A 319 19.12 13.17 4.22
N LEU A 320 19.02 13.12 2.88
CA LEU A 320 19.08 14.28 2.00
C LEU A 320 17.73 15.04 1.96
N THR A 321 16.76 14.70 2.80
CA THR A 321 15.47 15.41 2.91
C THR A 321 15.65 16.86 3.34
N THR A 322 16.69 17.19 4.11
CA THR A 322 17.02 18.59 4.43
C THR A 322 17.27 19.40 3.16
N GLU A 323 17.98 18.84 2.18
CA GLU A 323 18.19 19.47 0.87
C GLU A 323 16.87 19.61 0.07
N ARG A 324 15.94 18.65 0.21
CA ARG A 324 14.57 18.76 -0.36
C ARG A 324 13.81 19.94 0.25
N GLN A 325 13.90 20.13 1.56
CA GLN A 325 13.25 21.23 2.29
C GLN A 325 13.94 22.58 2.03
N ASP A 326 15.25 22.56 1.80
CA ASP A 326 16.08 23.71 1.43
C ASP A 326 16.19 23.91 -0.09
N SER A 327 15.14 23.59 -0.85
CA SER A 327 15.11 23.76 -2.32
C SER A 327 15.46 25.17 -2.82
N TRP A 328 15.29 26.20 -1.98
CA TRP A 328 15.74 27.57 -2.24
C TRP A 328 17.26 27.67 -2.38
N LEU A 329 18.02 26.87 -1.61
CA LEU A 329 19.48 26.82 -1.68
C LEU A 329 19.89 26.23 -3.02
N ASN A 330 19.28 25.11 -3.41
CA ASN A 330 19.55 24.46 -4.69
C ASN A 330 19.21 25.37 -5.88
N ASP A 331 18.13 26.15 -5.75
CA ASP A 331 17.76 27.15 -6.75
C ASP A 331 18.85 28.22 -6.90
N ILE A 332 19.37 28.75 -5.79
CA ILE A 332 20.50 29.70 -5.84
C ILE A 332 21.76 29.06 -6.43
N VAL A 333 22.07 27.82 -6.03
CA VAL A 333 23.26 27.10 -6.53
C VAL A 333 23.21 26.88 -8.04
N LEU A 334 22.03 26.59 -8.61
CA LEU A 334 21.88 26.24 -10.03
C LEU A 334 21.48 27.41 -10.92
N ASN A 335 20.67 28.34 -10.43
CA ASN A 335 20.08 29.43 -11.22
C ASN A 335 20.59 30.83 -10.79
N GLY A 336 21.30 30.94 -9.67
CA GLY A 336 21.61 32.25 -9.06
C GLY A 336 20.43 32.80 -8.24
N MET A 337 20.52 34.07 -7.82
CA MET A 337 19.47 34.70 -7.02
C MET A 337 18.12 34.66 -7.77
N SER A 338 17.12 34.04 -7.16
CA SER A 338 15.77 33.90 -7.72
C SER A 338 15.14 35.26 -8.03
N THR A 339 14.55 35.41 -9.23
CA THR A 339 13.76 36.58 -9.64
C THR A 339 12.30 36.57 -9.12
N ASP A 340 11.90 35.52 -8.38
CA ASP A 340 10.57 35.41 -7.76
C ASP A 340 10.44 36.34 -6.55
N LYS A 341 9.90 37.54 -6.79
CA LYS A 341 9.64 38.60 -5.78
C LYS A 341 8.91 38.11 -4.52
N LYS A 342 8.08 37.05 -4.60
CA LYS A 342 7.37 36.51 -3.40
C LYS A 342 8.31 35.85 -2.39
N ASN A 343 9.46 35.33 -2.83
CA ASN A 343 10.41 34.62 -1.97
C ASN A 343 11.63 35.46 -1.58
N GLU A 344 11.84 36.62 -2.20
CA GLU A 344 13.00 37.50 -1.95
C GLU A 344 13.18 37.86 -0.47
N ARG A 345 12.11 38.26 0.24
CA ARG A 345 12.21 38.61 1.68
C ARG A 345 12.64 37.43 2.54
N LYS A 346 12.11 36.24 2.25
CA LYS A 346 12.46 35.01 2.97
C LYS A 346 13.91 34.62 2.72
N ILE A 347 14.35 34.68 1.46
CA ILE A 347 15.73 34.39 1.07
C ILE A 347 16.68 35.41 1.71
N ALA A 348 16.37 36.70 1.65
CA ALA A 348 17.15 37.75 2.30
C ALA A 348 17.30 37.52 3.82
N HIS A 349 16.24 37.09 4.49
CA HIS A 349 16.31 36.74 5.92
C HIS A 349 17.17 35.49 6.16
N LEU A 350 17.03 34.42 5.36
CA LEU A 350 17.83 33.21 5.50
C LEU A 350 19.33 33.48 5.23
N LEU A 351 19.64 34.41 4.32
CA LEU A 351 21.00 34.86 4.05
C LEU A 351 21.62 35.68 5.20
N GLN A 352 20.84 36.08 6.22
CA GLN A 352 21.40 36.64 7.47
C GLN A 352 21.83 35.53 8.45
N MET A 353 21.42 34.28 8.24
CA MET A 353 21.74 33.17 9.13
C MET A 353 23.05 32.49 8.73
N TYR A 354 24.06 32.52 9.62
CA TYR A 354 25.39 31.94 9.38
C TYR A 354 25.35 30.52 8.82
N ASN A 355 24.59 29.61 9.45
CA ASN A 355 24.51 28.21 9.04
C ASN A 355 23.94 28.02 7.62
N LYS A 356 23.00 28.87 7.19
CA LYS A 356 22.39 28.76 5.86
C LYS A 356 23.32 29.28 4.77
N VAL A 357 23.92 30.46 5.00
CA VAL A 357 24.93 31.05 4.09
C VAL A 357 26.11 30.11 3.91
N HIS A 358 26.57 29.55 5.01
CA HIS A 358 27.66 28.60 5.04
C HIS A 358 27.39 27.38 4.14
N VAL A 359 26.26 26.69 4.35
CA VAL A 359 25.91 25.49 3.56
C VAL A 359 25.74 25.83 2.08
N LEU A 360 25.21 27.01 1.76
CA LEU A 360 25.09 27.52 0.40
C LEU A 360 26.48 27.70 -0.24
N GLY A 361 27.37 28.46 0.41
CA GLY A 361 28.72 28.70 -0.10
C GLY A 361 29.53 27.42 -0.30
N LEU A 362 29.44 26.48 0.65
CA LEU A 362 30.06 25.17 0.53
C LEU A 362 29.50 24.35 -0.64
N SER A 363 28.18 24.41 -0.87
CA SER A 363 27.53 23.70 -1.98
C SER A 363 27.85 24.31 -3.34
N MET A 364 28.00 25.63 -3.42
CA MET A 364 28.50 26.31 -4.62
C MET A 364 29.95 25.88 -4.93
N TRP A 365 30.83 25.95 -3.92
CA TRP A 365 32.22 25.52 -4.09
C TRP A 365 32.33 24.06 -4.52
N PHE A 366 31.57 23.16 -3.87
CA PHE A 366 31.60 21.75 -4.22
C PHE A 366 31.06 21.50 -5.62
N LYS A 367 29.99 22.19 -6.04
CA LYS A 367 29.49 22.17 -7.43
C LYS A 367 30.60 22.45 -8.44
N ASP A 368 31.48 23.41 -8.15
CA ASP A 368 32.54 23.84 -9.07
C ASP A 368 33.76 22.90 -9.06
N ASN A 369 33.99 22.19 -7.94
CA ASN A 369 35.22 21.42 -7.72
C ASN A 369 35.01 19.90 -7.65
N TYR A 370 33.78 19.39 -7.69
CA TYR A 370 33.46 17.98 -7.39
C TYR A 370 34.26 16.92 -8.17
N ARG A 371 34.76 17.25 -9.37
CA ARG A 371 35.48 16.30 -10.24
C ARG A 371 36.94 16.07 -9.87
N THR A 372 37.54 16.99 -9.12
CA THR A 372 38.98 16.98 -8.81
C THR A 372 39.26 16.54 -7.38
N LEU A 373 38.21 16.36 -6.58
CA LEU A 373 38.35 16.01 -5.17
C LEU A 373 38.53 14.49 -4.99
N PRO A 374 39.35 14.05 -4.03
CA PRO A 374 39.53 12.63 -3.69
C PRO A 374 38.35 12.10 -2.86
N VAL A 375 37.13 12.58 -3.12
CA VAL A 375 35.91 12.24 -2.38
C VAL A 375 34.80 11.84 -3.34
N GLY A 376 33.92 10.96 -2.90
CA GLY A 376 32.75 10.50 -3.64
C GLY A 376 31.58 10.15 -2.73
N PHE A 377 30.42 9.97 -3.33
CA PHE A 377 29.17 9.74 -2.63
C PHE A 377 28.38 8.56 -3.22
N ALA A 378 27.75 7.78 -2.34
CA ALA A 378 26.85 6.71 -2.69
C ALA A 378 25.54 6.81 -1.88
N GLY A 379 24.42 6.83 -2.59
CA GLY A 379 23.08 6.90 -2.00
C GLY A 379 22.39 5.54 -2.04
N MET A 380 21.84 5.11 -0.90
CA MET A 380 21.06 3.86 -0.81
C MET A 380 19.65 4.11 -0.28
N PHE A 381 18.72 3.23 -0.62
CA PHE A 381 17.34 3.33 -0.17
C PHE A 381 17.15 2.58 1.15
N ASP A 382 16.44 3.20 2.09
CA ASP A 382 15.89 2.47 3.20
C ASP A 382 14.52 1.90 2.86
N PHE A 383 13.95 1.20 3.82
CA PHE A 383 12.65 0.58 3.79
C PHE A 383 11.51 1.59 3.57
N ALA A 384 10.59 1.26 2.66
CA ALA A 384 9.42 2.07 2.35
C ALA A 384 8.11 1.31 2.49
N TYR A 385 7.12 1.91 3.14
CA TYR A 385 5.80 1.34 3.41
C TYR A 385 4.72 2.42 3.20
N GLU A 386 3.64 2.09 2.48
CA GLU A 386 2.54 3.02 2.16
C GLU A 386 3.05 4.35 1.54
N GLY A 387 4.01 4.25 0.62
CA GLY A 387 4.63 5.40 -0.05
C GLY A 387 5.54 6.28 0.83
N SER A 388 5.74 5.90 2.09
CA SER A 388 6.55 6.62 3.08
C SER A 388 7.79 5.83 3.47
N ILE A 389 8.86 6.53 3.85
CA ILE A 389 10.04 5.88 4.41
C ILE A 389 9.77 5.69 5.91
N VAL A 390 9.94 4.47 6.40
CA VAL A 390 9.19 3.98 7.57
C VAL A 390 9.57 4.69 8.89
N HIS A 391 10.74 5.30 8.94
CA HIS A 391 11.18 6.12 10.08
C HIS A 391 10.93 7.61 9.93
N GLU A 392 10.28 8.09 8.86
CA GLU A 392 10.09 9.53 8.57
C GLU A 392 8.96 10.22 9.35
N TYR A 393 8.01 9.48 9.96
CA TYR A 393 6.90 10.12 10.70
C TYR A 393 6.35 9.27 11.86
N PRO A 394 6.16 9.84 13.08
CA PRO A 394 5.28 9.24 14.07
C PRO A 394 3.85 9.18 13.51
N ARG A 395 3.09 8.13 13.84
CA ARG A 395 1.69 8.00 13.36
C ARG A 395 0.89 9.25 13.75
N LYS A 396 0.01 9.68 12.84
CA LYS A 396 -0.87 10.84 13.01
C LYS A 396 -1.58 10.78 14.37
N GLY A 397 -1.50 11.87 15.15
CA GLY A 397 -2.15 12.01 16.45
C GLY A 397 -1.34 11.55 17.68
N ILE A 398 -0.30 10.71 17.55
CA ILE A 398 0.50 10.29 18.72
C ILE A 398 1.29 11.48 19.29
N LEU A 399 1.94 12.26 18.43
CA LEU A 399 2.67 13.46 18.87
C LEU A 399 1.76 14.46 19.55
N ASP A 400 0.57 14.69 19.00
CA ASP A 400 -0.42 15.57 19.62
C ASP A 400 -0.88 15.04 20.97
N ASN A 401 -1.12 13.73 21.11
CA ASN A 401 -1.49 13.12 22.40
C ASN A 401 -0.38 13.28 23.44
N VAL A 402 0.89 13.08 23.08
CA VAL A 402 2.02 13.30 24.00
C VAL A 402 2.15 14.78 24.37
N LEU A 403 2.01 15.69 23.40
CA LEU A 403 2.02 17.14 23.65
C LEU A 403 0.90 17.60 24.60
N HIS A 404 -0.20 16.85 24.70
CA HIS A 404 -1.33 17.12 25.59
C HIS A 404 -1.41 16.14 26.78
N ASN A 405 -0.31 15.43 27.08
CA ASN A 405 -0.17 14.49 28.20
C ASN A 405 -1.23 13.36 28.22
N LYS A 406 -1.83 13.03 27.07
CA LYS A 406 -2.77 11.92 26.91
C LYS A 406 -2.07 10.57 26.73
N GLN A 407 -0.79 10.59 26.40
CA GLN A 407 0.05 9.41 26.20
C GLN A 407 1.48 9.67 26.72
N PRO A 408 2.18 8.61 27.18
CA PRO A 408 3.58 8.74 27.60
C PRO A 408 4.50 8.97 26.39
N VAL A 409 5.64 9.60 26.63
CA VAL A 409 6.68 9.86 25.62
C VAL A 409 7.16 8.57 24.93
N GLU A 410 7.18 7.45 25.65
CA GLU A 410 7.52 6.12 25.10
C GLU A 410 6.68 5.74 23.87
N SER A 411 5.41 6.19 23.80
CA SER A 411 4.53 5.92 22.66
C SER A 411 5.05 6.46 21.33
N LEU A 412 5.94 7.47 21.35
CA LEU A 412 6.61 8.00 20.15
C LEU A 412 7.74 7.11 19.64
N THR A 413 8.27 6.24 20.50
CA THR A 413 9.43 5.40 20.22
C THR A 413 9.08 3.94 19.98
N ASN A 414 8.02 3.44 20.63
CA ASN A 414 7.59 2.06 20.53
C ASN A 414 6.59 1.86 19.39
N SER A 415 7.11 1.79 18.16
CA SER A 415 6.32 1.58 16.94
C SER A 415 6.81 0.36 16.18
N LEU A 416 5.90 -0.41 15.59
CA LEU A 416 6.23 -1.51 14.66
C LEU A 416 7.04 -1.03 13.44
N PHE A 417 6.86 0.25 13.10
CA PHE A 417 7.56 0.99 12.05
C PHE A 417 8.94 1.50 12.48
N ARG A 418 9.33 1.27 13.72
CA ARG A 418 10.67 1.58 14.23
C ARG A 418 11.26 0.35 14.90
N PRO A 419 11.70 -0.64 14.11
CA PRO A 419 12.28 -1.86 14.65
C PRO A 419 13.54 -1.52 15.43
N ASN A 420 13.64 -2.08 16.62
CA ASN A 420 14.69 -1.79 17.57
C ASN A 420 14.88 -2.98 18.53
N THR A 421 15.91 -2.93 19.37
CA THR A 421 16.26 -4.03 20.27
C THR A 421 15.13 -4.41 21.23
N SER A 422 14.29 -3.46 21.64
CA SER A 422 13.20 -3.72 22.60
C SER A 422 11.91 -4.24 21.95
N ASN A 423 11.71 -4.07 20.63
CA ASN A 423 10.45 -4.41 19.97
C ASN A 423 10.58 -5.42 18.81
N ILE A 424 11.77 -5.94 18.51
CA ILE A 424 12.01 -6.79 17.35
C ILE A 424 11.10 -8.03 17.31
N HIS A 425 10.85 -8.67 18.45
CA HIS A 425 9.93 -9.81 18.54
C HIS A 425 8.48 -9.43 18.17
N THR A 426 8.04 -8.25 18.55
CA THR A 426 6.70 -7.74 18.20
C THR A 426 6.63 -7.42 16.71
N VAL A 427 7.70 -6.86 16.14
CA VAL A 427 7.83 -6.63 14.69
C VAL A 427 7.78 -7.95 13.93
N ILE A 428 8.55 -8.96 14.32
CA ILE A 428 8.54 -10.30 13.70
C ILE A 428 7.14 -10.92 13.77
N ARG A 429 6.47 -10.84 14.92
CA ARG A 429 5.09 -11.34 15.07
C ARG A 429 4.11 -10.62 14.14
N HIS A 430 4.30 -9.32 13.92
CA HIS A 430 3.49 -8.56 12.97
C HIS A 430 3.78 -8.97 11.52
N LEU A 431 5.06 -9.11 11.14
CA LEU A 431 5.49 -9.57 9.82
C LEU A 431 4.95 -10.98 9.50
N LYS A 432 4.87 -11.87 10.49
CA LYS A 432 4.30 -13.21 10.34
C LYS A 432 2.85 -13.19 9.83
N ARG A 433 2.09 -12.13 10.10
CA ARG A 433 0.69 -12.02 9.65
C ARG A 433 0.55 -11.98 8.13
N TYR A 434 1.58 -11.51 7.42
CA TYR A 434 1.61 -11.51 5.95
C TYR A 434 1.82 -12.91 5.35
N THR A 435 2.02 -13.93 6.19
CA THR A 435 2.14 -15.34 5.78
C THR A 435 0.81 -16.10 5.87
N THR A 436 -0.27 -15.41 6.23
CA THR A 436 -1.60 -16.01 6.36
C THR A 436 -2.64 -15.18 5.61
N THR A 437 -3.41 -15.82 4.74
CA THR A 437 -4.59 -15.20 4.14
C THR A 437 -5.68 -15.10 5.21
N PRO A 438 -6.32 -13.94 5.41
CA PRO A 438 -7.48 -13.83 6.29
C PRO A 438 -8.55 -14.82 5.82
N LYS A 439 -8.84 -15.85 6.63
CA LYS A 439 -9.96 -16.74 6.35
C LYS A 439 -11.21 -16.15 6.99
N LEU A 440 -12.12 -15.66 6.15
CA LEU A 440 -13.49 -15.41 6.58
C LEU A 440 -14.20 -16.76 6.63
N THR A 441 -14.31 -17.34 7.82
CA THR A 441 -15.03 -18.60 8.03
C THR A 441 -16.52 -18.29 8.14
N ILE A 442 -17.23 -18.36 7.02
CA ILE A 442 -18.69 -18.48 7.02
C ILE A 442 -19.02 -19.92 7.40
N SER A 443 -19.91 -20.15 8.38
CA SER A 443 -20.26 -21.51 8.78
C SER A 443 -20.93 -22.24 7.62
N LYS A 444 -20.59 -23.53 7.44
CA LYS A 444 -21.20 -24.39 6.42
C LYS A 444 -22.73 -24.45 6.57
N ASP A 445 -23.21 -24.36 7.81
CA ASP A 445 -24.64 -24.33 8.14
C ASP A 445 -25.34 -23.07 7.62
N MET A 446 -24.67 -21.92 7.62
CA MET A 446 -25.22 -20.68 7.08
C MET A 446 -25.33 -20.73 5.56
N VAL A 447 -24.33 -21.28 4.86
CA VAL A 447 -24.39 -21.51 3.40
C VAL A 447 -25.51 -22.47 3.05
N ASN A 448 -25.60 -23.60 3.76
CA ASN A 448 -26.69 -24.56 3.57
C ASN A 448 -28.07 -23.94 3.82
N THR A 449 -28.20 -23.06 4.81
CA THR A 449 -29.45 -22.36 5.13
C THR A 449 -29.86 -21.41 4.01
N ILE A 450 -28.92 -20.65 3.44
CA ILE A 450 -29.18 -19.76 2.30
C ILE A 450 -29.63 -20.57 1.09
N ASP A 451 -28.92 -21.66 0.76
CA ASP A 451 -29.27 -22.52 -0.38
C ASP A 451 -30.67 -23.15 -0.22
N GLN A 452 -31.03 -23.57 1.00
CA GLN A 452 -32.38 -24.06 1.30
C GLN A 452 -33.45 -22.97 1.12
N LEU A 453 -33.19 -21.76 1.60
CA LEU A 453 -34.11 -20.62 1.46
C LEU A 453 -34.29 -20.19 0.01
N VAL A 454 -33.22 -20.09 -0.77
CA VAL A 454 -33.27 -19.75 -2.21
C VAL A 454 -34.04 -20.80 -3.01
N ASN A 455 -33.81 -22.09 -2.71
CA ASN A 455 -34.56 -23.17 -3.35
C ASN A 455 -36.05 -23.15 -2.97
N ARG A 456 -36.37 -22.82 -1.70
CA ARG A 456 -37.75 -22.65 -1.25
C ARG A 456 -38.41 -21.44 -1.93
N GLU A 457 -37.70 -20.32 -2.05
CA GLU A 457 -38.16 -19.11 -2.75
C GLU A 457 -38.55 -19.43 -4.20
N LYS A 458 -37.67 -20.09 -4.96
CA LYS A 458 -37.94 -20.50 -6.35
C LYS A 458 -39.18 -21.37 -6.47
N LYS A 459 -39.36 -22.35 -5.58
CA LYS A 459 -40.56 -23.20 -5.55
C LYS A 459 -41.82 -22.40 -5.23
N LEU A 460 -41.73 -21.43 -4.32
CA LEU A 460 -42.86 -20.59 -3.93
C LEU A 460 -43.28 -19.63 -5.05
N ILE A 461 -42.33 -18.98 -5.72
CA ILE A 461 -42.58 -18.10 -6.87
C ILE A 461 -43.36 -18.85 -7.95
N ASN A 462 -42.87 -20.04 -8.36
CA ASN A 462 -43.56 -20.86 -9.35
C ASN A 462 -45.00 -21.20 -8.93
N LYS A 463 -45.24 -21.45 -7.64
CA LYS A 463 -46.57 -21.76 -7.11
C LYS A 463 -47.49 -20.54 -7.12
N ILE A 464 -46.98 -19.37 -6.71
CA ILE A 464 -47.68 -18.08 -6.75
C ILE A 464 -48.06 -17.72 -8.19
N ASP A 465 -47.11 -17.81 -9.13
CA ASP A 465 -47.36 -17.47 -10.54
C ASP A 465 -48.42 -18.39 -11.16
N ASN A 466 -48.39 -19.68 -10.84
CA ASN A 466 -49.40 -20.62 -11.28
C ASN A 466 -50.79 -20.29 -10.72
N LEU A 467 -50.87 -19.92 -9.43
CA LEU A 467 -52.13 -19.58 -8.78
C LEU A 467 -52.69 -18.23 -9.27
N LYS A 468 -51.85 -17.21 -9.47
CA LYS A 468 -52.24 -15.92 -10.07
C LYS A 468 -52.84 -16.08 -11.45
N LEU A 469 -52.22 -16.93 -12.28
CA LEU A 469 -52.73 -17.21 -13.61
C LEU A 469 -54.08 -17.95 -13.54
N LEU A 470 -54.22 -18.93 -12.63
CA LEU A 470 -55.48 -19.62 -12.38
C LEU A 470 -56.60 -18.65 -11.99
N LEU A 471 -56.30 -17.71 -11.08
CA LEU A 471 -57.25 -16.70 -10.62
C LEU A 471 -57.62 -15.71 -11.75
N ALA A 472 -56.66 -15.29 -12.57
CA ALA A 472 -56.93 -14.42 -13.72
C ALA A 472 -57.86 -15.09 -14.75
N ASP A 473 -57.63 -16.38 -15.05
CA ASP A 473 -58.45 -17.18 -15.95
C ASP A 473 -59.88 -17.35 -15.40
N PHE A 474 -60.00 -17.54 -14.08
CA PHE A 474 -61.28 -17.59 -13.40
C PHE A 474 -62.04 -16.27 -13.46
N GLU A 475 -61.39 -15.15 -13.18
CA GLU A 475 -62.03 -13.82 -13.21
C GLU A 475 -62.56 -13.50 -14.61
N LEU A 476 -61.85 -13.94 -15.64
CA LEU A 476 -62.34 -13.88 -17.00
C LEU A 476 -63.58 -14.76 -17.22
N TYR A 477 -63.55 -16.02 -16.77
CA TYR A 477 -64.73 -16.90 -16.83
C TYR A 477 -65.94 -16.28 -16.13
N ASN A 478 -65.73 -15.69 -14.95
CA ASN A 478 -66.75 -14.97 -14.20
C ASN A 478 -67.33 -13.80 -15.02
N ARG A 479 -66.48 -12.95 -15.60
CA ARG A 479 -66.94 -11.84 -16.46
C ARG A 479 -67.76 -12.31 -17.65
N LEU A 480 -67.36 -13.40 -18.30
CA LEU A 480 -68.12 -14.00 -19.40
C LEU A 480 -69.48 -14.54 -18.93
N TRP A 481 -69.51 -15.23 -17.78
CA TRP A 481 -70.74 -15.75 -17.18
C TRP A 481 -71.70 -14.64 -16.73
N MET A 482 -71.18 -13.55 -16.14
CA MET A 482 -71.98 -12.42 -15.69
C MET A 482 -72.58 -11.64 -16.86
N ARG A 483 -71.78 -11.36 -17.91
CA ARG A 483 -72.27 -10.74 -19.15
C ARG A 483 -73.37 -11.58 -19.80
N TYR A 484 -73.16 -12.90 -19.82
CA TYR A 484 -74.14 -13.86 -20.30
C TYR A 484 -75.44 -13.86 -19.47
N ARG A 485 -75.35 -13.76 -18.13
CA ARG A 485 -76.50 -13.68 -17.23
C ARG A 485 -77.30 -12.38 -17.44
N GLU A 486 -76.64 -11.27 -17.73
CA GLU A 486 -77.30 -10.01 -18.06
C GLU A 486 -78.06 -10.09 -19.40
N ASP A 487 -77.44 -10.70 -20.41
CA ASP A 487 -78.05 -10.90 -21.73
C ASP A 487 -79.29 -11.83 -21.71
N MET A 488 -79.37 -12.72 -20.71
CA MET A 488 -80.49 -13.64 -20.44
C MET A 488 -81.71 -12.97 -19.79
N LYS A 489 -81.52 -11.88 -19.03
CA LYS A 489 -82.64 -11.14 -18.41
C LYS A 489 -83.52 -10.43 -19.44
N VAL A 490 -83.06 -10.30 -20.68
CA VAL A 490 -83.77 -9.63 -21.78
C VAL A 490 -84.57 -10.65 -22.62
N LYS A 491 -85.79 -10.97 -22.15
CA LYS A 491 -86.97 -11.58 -22.81
C LYS A 491 -86.85 -12.90 -23.62
N THR A 492 -87.66 -13.88 -23.18
CA THR A 492 -88.32 -15.03 -23.88
C THR A 492 -87.52 -15.93 -24.83
N GLN A 493 -87.43 -17.23 -24.48
CA GLN A 493 -87.13 -18.43 -25.30
C GLN A 493 -86.94 -18.23 -26.82
N LYS A 494 -85.83 -17.63 -27.26
CA LYS A 494 -85.34 -17.74 -28.63
C LYS A 494 -83.85 -18.01 -28.62
N LEU A 495 -83.43 -18.91 -29.52
CA LEU A 495 -82.04 -19.17 -29.91
C LEU A 495 -81.27 -17.84 -30.03
N LYS A 496 -80.18 -17.67 -29.27
CA LYS A 496 -79.33 -16.47 -29.33
C LYS A 496 -77.90 -16.89 -29.72
N LEU A 497 -77.33 -16.17 -30.69
CA LEU A 497 -75.91 -16.26 -31.06
C LEU A 497 -75.08 -15.47 -30.06
N ILE A 498 -73.96 -16.05 -29.60
CA ILE A 498 -73.01 -15.40 -28.70
C ILE A 498 -71.62 -15.39 -29.36
N THR A 499 -71.03 -14.21 -29.45
CA THR A 499 -69.68 -13.98 -29.99
C THR A 499 -68.65 -13.98 -28.87
N ILE A 500 -67.67 -14.91 -28.91
CA ILE A 500 -66.62 -15.01 -27.89
C ILE A 500 -65.27 -14.62 -28.51
N ASN A 501 -64.52 -13.74 -27.83
CA ASN A 501 -63.17 -13.38 -28.24
C ASN A 501 -62.16 -14.45 -27.77
N THR A 502 -61.55 -15.15 -28.73
CA THR A 502 -60.79 -16.39 -28.51
C THR A 502 -59.35 -16.18 -28.07
N PHE A 503 -58.84 -14.94 -28.14
CA PHE A 503 -57.44 -14.59 -27.82
C PHE A 503 -57.03 -14.91 -26.37
N LEU A 504 -58.01 -15.10 -25.48
CA LEU A 504 -57.81 -15.32 -24.05
C LEU A 504 -57.56 -16.79 -23.64
N PHE A 505 -57.67 -17.77 -24.57
CA PHE A 505 -57.70 -19.20 -24.21
C PHE A 505 -56.44 -20.02 -24.59
N ASN A 506 -55.36 -19.38 -25.03
CA ASN A 506 -54.23 -20.05 -25.71
C ASN A 506 -53.15 -20.72 -24.82
N SER A 507 -53.26 -20.79 -23.49
CA SER A 507 -52.18 -21.33 -22.63
C SER A 507 -52.33 -22.83 -22.29
N VAL A 508 -51.20 -23.53 -22.06
CA VAL A 508 -51.14 -24.92 -21.55
C VAL A 508 -51.82 -25.04 -20.17
N LYS A 509 -51.85 -23.96 -19.38
CA LYS A 509 -52.46 -23.90 -18.03
C LYS A 509 -53.99 -23.98 -18.06
N ASN A 510 -54.64 -23.53 -19.14
CA ASN A 510 -56.08 -23.70 -19.36
C ASN A 510 -56.52 -25.18 -19.43
N LYS A 511 -55.64 -26.10 -19.86
CA LYS A 511 -55.91 -27.55 -19.84
C LYS A 511 -55.89 -28.13 -18.41
N GLU A 512 -55.11 -27.56 -17.49
CA GLU A 512 -55.06 -28.00 -16.09
C GLU A 512 -56.24 -27.44 -15.31
N LEU A 513 -56.58 -26.15 -15.48
CA LEU A 513 -57.81 -25.55 -14.98
C LEU A 513 -59.03 -26.34 -15.46
N PHE A 514 -59.09 -26.67 -16.76
CA PHE A 514 -60.10 -27.54 -17.35
C PHE A 514 -60.15 -28.91 -16.65
N ARG A 515 -59.00 -29.56 -16.43
CA ARG A 515 -58.94 -30.84 -15.70
C ARG A 515 -59.40 -30.71 -14.26
N HIS A 516 -59.08 -29.61 -13.56
CA HIS A 516 -59.45 -29.41 -12.16
C HIS A 516 -60.95 -29.12 -12.00
N ILE A 517 -61.50 -28.20 -12.79
CA ILE A 517 -62.94 -27.91 -12.84
C ILE A 517 -63.72 -29.19 -13.20
N MET A 518 -63.27 -29.96 -14.21
CA MET A 518 -63.91 -31.21 -14.60
C MET A 518 -63.79 -32.32 -13.54
N ARG A 519 -62.65 -32.40 -12.82
CA ARG A 519 -62.44 -33.41 -11.77
C ARG A 519 -63.32 -33.10 -10.55
N ARG A 520 -63.38 -31.84 -10.13
CA ARG A 520 -64.25 -31.39 -9.04
C ARG A 520 -65.71 -31.52 -9.42
N TYR A 521 -66.07 -31.14 -10.64
CA TYR A 521 -67.42 -31.34 -11.18
C TYR A 521 -67.82 -32.81 -11.18
N LYS A 522 -66.96 -33.74 -11.59
CA LYS A 522 -67.25 -35.19 -11.47
C LYS A 522 -67.47 -35.63 -10.02
N GLN A 523 -66.73 -35.06 -9.07
CA GLN A 523 -66.90 -35.33 -7.64
C GLN A 523 -68.22 -34.73 -7.10
N ASP A 524 -68.52 -33.47 -7.38
CA ASP A 524 -69.74 -32.79 -6.93
C ASP A 524 -70.99 -33.33 -7.65
N TYR A 525 -70.86 -33.70 -8.93
CA TYR A 525 -71.87 -34.42 -9.70
C TYR A 525 -72.14 -35.82 -9.13
N SER A 526 -71.10 -36.51 -8.63
CA SER A 526 -71.27 -37.79 -7.95
C SER A 526 -71.95 -37.68 -6.57
N LEU A 527 -71.97 -36.49 -5.96
CA LEU A 527 -72.69 -36.19 -4.73
C LEU A 527 -74.13 -35.70 -4.98
N PHE A 528 -74.45 -35.30 -6.21
CA PHE A 528 -75.77 -34.80 -6.62
C PHE A 528 -76.95 -35.79 -6.59
N PRO A 529 -76.77 -37.13 -6.70
CA PRO A 529 -77.84 -38.10 -6.51
C PRO A 529 -78.53 -38.03 -5.14
N LEU A 530 -77.85 -37.43 -4.14
CA LEU A 530 -78.39 -37.23 -2.79
C LEU A 530 -79.32 -35.99 -2.68
N ALA A 531 -79.37 -35.12 -3.69
CA ALA A 531 -80.32 -34.02 -3.78
C ALA A 531 -81.66 -34.53 -4.34
N LYS A 532 -82.61 -34.80 -3.44
CA LYS A 532 -83.85 -35.59 -3.61
C LYS A 532 -84.88 -35.18 -4.69
N GLU A 533 -84.66 -34.21 -5.58
CA GLU A 533 -85.81 -33.55 -6.24
C GLU A 533 -85.89 -33.44 -7.78
N LYS A 534 -84.98 -33.97 -8.63
CA LYS A 534 -85.19 -33.87 -10.11
C LYS A 534 -84.80 -35.10 -10.96
N ASN A 535 -85.66 -35.33 -11.97
CA ASN A 535 -85.75 -36.41 -12.95
C ASN A 535 -84.45 -36.65 -13.77
N ASP A 536 -84.15 -37.90 -14.17
CA ASP A 536 -82.89 -38.29 -14.84
C ASP A 536 -82.66 -37.62 -16.21
N ILE A 537 -83.75 -37.21 -16.89
CA ILE A 537 -83.70 -36.45 -18.15
C ILE A 537 -83.01 -35.09 -17.94
N TRP A 538 -83.30 -34.43 -16.81
CA TRP A 538 -82.71 -33.14 -16.44
C TRP A 538 -81.19 -33.25 -16.25
N ARG A 539 -80.74 -34.34 -15.61
CA ARG A 539 -79.31 -34.63 -15.37
C ARG A 539 -78.55 -34.88 -16.67
N LYS A 540 -79.15 -35.61 -17.62
CA LYS A 540 -78.59 -35.81 -18.97
C LYS A 540 -78.52 -34.49 -19.74
N ASN A 541 -79.56 -33.67 -19.69
CA ASN A 541 -79.62 -32.40 -20.42
C ASN A 541 -78.64 -31.34 -19.88
N ALA A 542 -78.44 -31.24 -18.56
CA ALA A 542 -77.44 -30.35 -17.97
C ALA A 542 -76.00 -30.78 -18.31
N ALA A 543 -75.71 -32.09 -18.24
CA ALA A 543 -74.41 -32.64 -18.63
C ALA A 543 -74.14 -32.47 -20.14
N LEU A 544 -75.16 -32.66 -20.98
CA LEU A 544 -75.07 -32.44 -22.42
C LEU A 544 -74.85 -30.95 -22.73
N SER A 545 -75.61 -30.05 -22.11
CA SER A 545 -75.49 -28.60 -22.33
C SER A 545 -74.15 -28.04 -21.88
N LEU A 546 -73.61 -28.53 -20.76
CA LEU A 546 -72.27 -28.17 -20.31
C LEU A 546 -71.19 -28.74 -21.24
N ARG A 547 -71.33 -30.00 -21.68
CA ARG A 547 -70.42 -30.60 -22.68
C ARG A 547 -70.48 -29.85 -24.01
N THR A 548 -71.64 -29.34 -24.39
CA THR A 548 -71.85 -28.50 -25.57
C THR A 548 -71.21 -27.12 -25.38
N PHE A 549 -71.46 -26.42 -24.28
CA PHE A 549 -70.81 -25.14 -23.95
C PHE A 549 -69.28 -25.26 -23.93
N LEU A 550 -68.76 -26.30 -23.29
CA LEU A 550 -67.32 -26.56 -23.17
C LEU A 550 -66.68 -27.07 -24.46
N SER A 551 -67.38 -27.84 -25.29
CA SER A 551 -66.88 -28.24 -26.62
C SER A 551 -66.84 -27.05 -27.57
N HIS A 552 -67.81 -26.13 -27.51
CA HIS A 552 -67.74 -24.87 -28.27
C HIS A 552 -66.58 -23.98 -27.82
N ILE A 553 -66.31 -23.86 -26.51
CA ILE A 553 -65.09 -23.18 -26.01
C ILE A 553 -63.81 -23.90 -26.47
N SER A 554 -63.82 -25.24 -26.51
CA SER A 554 -62.68 -26.03 -27.01
C SER A 554 -62.48 -25.93 -28.52
N ILE A 555 -63.53 -25.68 -29.31
CA ILE A 555 -63.45 -25.44 -30.76
C ILE A 555 -63.00 -23.99 -31.03
N ALA A 556 -63.44 -23.04 -30.19
CA ALA A 556 -62.97 -21.66 -30.21
C ALA A 556 -61.44 -21.55 -30.00
N LYS A 557 -60.84 -22.52 -29.29
CA LYS A 557 -59.39 -22.69 -29.11
C LYS A 557 -58.58 -22.85 -30.40
N THR A 558 -59.21 -23.35 -31.47
CA THR A 558 -58.56 -23.69 -32.73
C THR A 558 -58.51 -22.50 -33.71
N TYR A 559 -59.28 -21.44 -33.47
CA TYR A 559 -59.40 -20.28 -34.35
C TYR A 559 -58.80 -19.02 -33.70
N GLN A 560 -57.80 -18.41 -34.35
CA GLN A 560 -57.07 -17.22 -33.86
C GLN A 560 -57.86 -15.89 -33.95
N SER A 561 -59.10 -15.92 -34.44
CA SER A 561 -59.99 -14.76 -34.57
C SER A 561 -61.30 -14.96 -33.78
N LYS A 562 -62.01 -13.85 -33.50
CA LYS A 562 -63.34 -13.85 -32.85
C LYS A 562 -64.24 -14.88 -33.53
N ALA A 563 -64.70 -15.87 -32.76
CA ALA A 563 -65.60 -16.90 -33.24
C ALA A 563 -67.00 -16.68 -32.66
N GLU A 564 -68.02 -16.76 -33.52
CA GLU A 564 -69.42 -16.65 -33.15
C GLU A 564 -70.05 -18.04 -33.05
N PHE A 565 -70.69 -18.35 -31.92
CA PHE A 565 -71.34 -19.63 -31.71
C PHE A 565 -72.81 -19.46 -31.30
N SER A 566 -73.69 -20.27 -31.90
CA SER A 566 -75.10 -20.35 -31.52
C SER A 566 -75.29 -21.39 -30.42
N MET A 567 -75.92 -21.03 -29.31
CA MET A 567 -76.27 -22.00 -28.26
C MET A 567 -77.75 -21.96 -27.91
N ILE A 568 -78.34 -23.15 -27.71
CA ILE A 568 -79.71 -23.32 -27.22
C ILE A 568 -79.63 -23.52 -25.71
N PHE A 569 -80.27 -22.62 -24.95
CA PHE A 569 -80.33 -22.73 -23.50
C PHE A 569 -81.77 -22.90 -23.02
N THR A 570 -81.98 -23.89 -22.13
CA THR A 570 -83.23 -24.08 -21.40
C THR A 570 -83.14 -23.43 -20.01
N LEU A 571 -84.28 -23.16 -19.37
CA LEU A 571 -84.39 -22.65 -17.99
C LEU A 571 -83.58 -23.49 -16.97
N GLU A 572 -83.42 -24.77 -17.28
CA GLU A 572 -82.75 -25.76 -16.47
C GLU A 572 -81.22 -25.58 -16.49
N ASN A 573 -80.68 -25.11 -17.61
CA ASN A 573 -79.27 -24.76 -17.76
C ASN A 573 -78.90 -23.52 -16.94
N GLU A 574 -79.83 -22.58 -16.77
CA GLU A 574 -79.65 -21.37 -15.96
C GLU A 574 -79.55 -21.70 -14.46
N ILE A 575 -80.47 -22.52 -13.94
CA ILE A 575 -80.46 -22.98 -12.54
C ILE A 575 -79.15 -23.73 -12.23
N PHE A 576 -78.72 -24.59 -13.15
CA PHE A 576 -77.49 -25.34 -13.04
C PHE A 576 -76.24 -24.44 -13.07
N GLY A 577 -76.18 -23.50 -14.02
CA GLY A 577 -75.08 -22.55 -14.13
C GLY A 577 -74.94 -21.63 -12.91
N ASN A 578 -76.05 -21.20 -12.31
CA ASN A 578 -76.03 -20.39 -11.08
C ASN A 578 -75.48 -21.16 -9.87
N LYS A 579 -75.82 -22.45 -9.72
CA LYS A 579 -75.25 -23.29 -8.65
C LYS A 579 -73.76 -23.56 -8.86
N LEU A 580 -73.36 -23.86 -10.09
CA LEU A 580 -71.96 -24.08 -10.47
C LEU A 580 -71.14 -22.82 -10.21
N TYR A 581 -71.62 -21.65 -10.63
CA TYR A 581 -71.00 -20.36 -10.37
C TYR A 581 -70.81 -20.08 -8.87
N GLY A 582 -71.80 -20.39 -8.04
CA GLY A 582 -71.71 -20.22 -6.58
C GLY A 582 -70.63 -21.08 -5.92
N LEU A 583 -70.41 -22.32 -6.40
CA LEU A 583 -69.34 -23.20 -5.90
C LEU A 583 -67.96 -22.72 -6.36
N ILE A 584 -67.85 -22.41 -7.65
CA ILE A 584 -66.68 -21.86 -8.33
C ILE A 584 -66.23 -20.55 -7.63
N SER A 585 -67.15 -19.65 -7.30
CA SER A 585 -66.86 -18.40 -6.56
C SER A 585 -66.35 -18.62 -5.13
N LYS A 586 -66.82 -19.66 -4.43
CA LYS A 586 -66.32 -20.00 -3.10
C LYS A 586 -64.89 -20.54 -3.15
N GLU A 587 -64.58 -21.45 -4.07
CA GLU A 587 -63.21 -21.98 -4.25
C GLU A 587 -62.24 -20.87 -4.67
N PHE A 588 -62.65 -19.96 -5.57
CA PHE A 588 -61.86 -18.79 -5.92
C PHE A 588 -61.55 -17.89 -4.73
N THR A 589 -62.53 -17.70 -3.84
CA THR A 589 -62.30 -16.92 -2.60
C THR A 589 -61.27 -17.62 -1.71
N VAL A 590 -61.35 -18.95 -1.58
CA VAL A 590 -60.38 -19.76 -0.83
C VAL A 590 -58.98 -19.68 -1.46
N ASP A 591 -58.88 -19.79 -2.78
CA ASP A 591 -57.62 -19.72 -3.52
C ASP A 591 -57.01 -18.31 -3.48
N THR A 592 -57.83 -17.26 -3.46
CA THR A 592 -57.37 -15.87 -3.28
C THR A 592 -56.77 -15.68 -1.89
N ILE A 593 -57.45 -16.14 -0.83
CA ILE A 593 -56.93 -16.12 0.54
C ILE A 593 -55.64 -16.95 0.64
N TYR A 594 -55.58 -18.08 -0.07
CA TYR A 594 -54.39 -18.92 -0.12
C TYR A 594 -53.23 -18.26 -0.86
N LEU A 595 -53.50 -17.51 -1.93
CA LEU A 595 -52.51 -16.70 -2.64
C LEU A 595 -51.89 -15.66 -1.71
N ASP A 596 -52.70 -14.89 -0.99
CA ASP A 596 -52.23 -13.89 -0.03
C ASP A 596 -51.32 -14.52 1.02
N LYS A 597 -51.65 -15.72 1.49
CA LYS A 597 -50.82 -16.47 2.44
C LYS A 597 -49.46 -16.85 1.84
N LEU A 598 -49.42 -17.30 0.59
CA LEU A 598 -48.18 -17.66 -0.11
C LEU A 598 -47.32 -16.42 -0.39
N GLU A 599 -47.92 -15.29 -0.78
CA GLU A 599 -47.19 -14.04 -0.99
C GLU A 599 -46.57 -13.52 0.30
N ASN A 600 -47.29 -13.61 1.41
CA ASN A 600 -46.75 -13.28 2.74
C ASN A 600 -45.58 -14.20 3.13
N GLU A 601 -45.67 -15.51 2.84
CA GLU A 601 -44.55 -16.44 3.06
C GLU A 601 -43.33 -16.09 2.17
N LEU A 602 -43.54 -15.67 0.92
CA LEU A 602 -42.47 -15.22 0.03
C LEU A 602 -41.75 -13.99 0.59
N ILE A 603 -42.51 -13.01 1.10
CA ILE A 603 -41.97 -11.81 1.75
C ILE A 603 -41.13 -12.21 2.97
N GLN A 604 -41.62 -13.14 3.80
CA GLN A 604 -40.87 -13.62 4.96
C GLN A 604 -39.56 -14.33 4.57
N ILE A 605 -39.58 -15.18 3.55
CA ILE A 605 -38.36 -15.85 3.04
C ILE A 605 -37.35 -14.82 2.52
N ARG A 606 -37.80 -13.84 1.73
CA ARG A 606 -36.94 -12.78 1.21
C ARG A 606 -36.36 -11.92 2.32
N ASN A 607 -37.16 -11.55 3.31
CA ASN A 607 -36.70 -10.83 4.49
C ASN A 607 -35.65 -11.64 5.24
N ARG A 608 -35.85 -12.95 5.40
CA ARG A 608 -34.88 -13.82 6.07
C ARG A 608 -33.56 -13.97 5.32
N ILE A 609 -33.61 -14.10 3.99
CA ILE A 609 -32.41 -14.08 3.13
C ILE A 609 -31.68 -12.75 3.31
N ASN A 610 -32.39 -11.62 3.23
CA ASN A 610 -31.82 -10.28 3.40
C ASN A 610 -31.24 -10.04 4.80
N GLU A 611 -31.86 -10.57 5.86
CA GLU A 611 -31.31 -10.52 7.22
C GLU A 611 -29.99 -11.27 7.33
N ILE A 612 -29.90 -12.47 6.75
CA ILE A 612 -28.68 -13.27 6.76
C ILE A 612 -27.60 -12.58 5.92
N LEU A 613 -27.94 -12.03 4.75
CA LEU A 613 -27.01 -11.27 3.92
C LEU A 613 -26.52 -10.01 4.64
N LYS A 614 -27.42 -9.24 5.28
CA LYS A 614 -27.04 -8.10 6.12
C LYS A 614 -26.17 -8.52 7.31
N TYR A 615 -26.43 -9.66 7.93
CA TYR A 615 -25.59 -10.19 9.00
C TYR A 615 -24.20 -10.57 8.48
N VAL A 616 -24.09 -11.15 7.28
CA VAL A 616 -22.81 -11.43 6.61
C VAL A 616 -22.09 -10.13 6.23
N GLU A 617 -22.78 -9.13 5.70
CA GLU A 617 -22.24 -7.80 5.39
C GLU A 617 -21.79 -7.04 6.64
N MET A 618 -22.59 -7.08 7.72
CA MET A 618 -22.22 -6.50 9.00
C MET A 618 -21.06 -7.25 9.64
N ASN A 619 -20.95 -8.58 9.49
CA ASN A 619 -19.76 -9.32 9.89
C ASN A 619 -18.57 -9.02 8.99
N ASN A 620 -18.73 -8.75 7.70
CA ASN A 620 -17.65 -8.28 6.83
C ASN A 620 -17.18 -6.89 7.27
N LEU A 621 -18.10 -5.98 7.59
CA LEU A 621 -17.80 -4.64 8.11
C LEU A 621 -17.21 -4.67 9.51
N GLN A 622 -17.70 -5.55 10.41
CA GLN A 622 -17.09 -5.78 11.72
C GLN A 622 -15.75 -6.50 11.59
N PHE A 623 -15.58 -7.40 10.63
CA PHE A 623 -14.29 -8.02 10.30
C PHE A 623 -13.32 -6.96 9.80
N GLU A 624 -13.71 -6.08 8.87
CA GLU A 624 -12.94 -4.91 8.41
C GLU A 624 -12.65 -3.90 9.53
N GLN A 625 -13.58 -3.65 10.45
CA GLN A 625 -13.37 -2.75 11.58
C GLN A 625 -12.49 -3.37 12.68
N LEU A 626 -12.60 -4.68 12.93
CA LEU A 626 -11.66 -5.47 13.76
C LEU A 626 -10.31 -5.66 13.03
N SER A 627 -10.32 -5.65 11.69
CA SER A 627 -9.15 -5.74 10.80
C SER A 627 -8.20 -4.57 11.03
N ASN A 628 -8.72 -3.39 11.39
CA ASN A 628 -7.91 -2.22 11.71
C ASN A 628 -7.03 -2.39 12.97
N LYS A 629 -7.21 -3.46 13.75
CA LYS A 629 -6.33 -3.83 14.87
C LYS A 629 -5.49 -5.09 14.63
N GLY A 630 -5.73 -5.83 13.54
CA GLY A 630 -5.20 -7.19 13.38
C GLY A 630 -4.75 -7.60 11.97
N HIS A 631 -5.42 -7.11 10.93
CA HIS A 631 -5.26 -7.57 9.56
C HIS A 631 -4.23 -6.72 8.80
N VAL A 632 -3.55 -7.37 7.86
CA VAL A 632 -2.48 -6.78 7.05
C VAL A 632 -2.90 -6.82 5.59
N ARG A 633 -2.64 -5.75 4.84
CA ARG A 633 -2.93 -5.70 3.40
C ARG A 633 -1.88 -6.49 2.64
N ILE A 634 -2.31 -7.47 1.86
CA ILE A 634 -1.40 -8.26 1.02
C ILE A 634 -1.09 -7.51 -0.28
N LEU A 635 -2.11 -6.89 -0.88
CA LEU A 635 -2.02 -5.99 -2.03
C LEU A 635 -2.62 -4.59 -1.72
N PRO A 636 -2.10 -3.52 -2.36
CA PRO A 636 -0.91 -3.50 -3.21
C PRO A 636 0.35 -3.84 -2.40
N LEU A 637 1.42 -4.32 -3.06
CA LEU A 637 2.67 -4.72 -2.40
C LEU A 637 3.34 -3.56 -1.66
N ALA A 638 3.03 -2.31 -2.04
CA ALA A 638 3.47 -1.12 -1.33
C ALA A 638 2.89 -1.00 0.10
N ASP A 639 1.76 -1.67 0.35
CA ASP A 639 1.09 -1.77 1.68
C ASP A 639 1.52 -3.05 2.41
N ASN A 640 2.44 -3.82 1.82
CA ASN A 640 2.91 -5.07 2.39
C ASN A 640 4.22 -4.86 3.14
N TYR A 641 4.13 -4.72 4.47
CA TYR A 641 5.27 -4.41 5.32
C TYR A 641 6.39 -5.46 5.26
N LEU A 642 6.06 -6.73 5.04
CA LEU A 642 7.05 -7.79 4.83
C LEU A 642 7.82 -7.60 3.52
N VAL A 643 7.12 -7.30 2.43
CA VAL A 643 7.72 -7.03 1.11
C VAL A 643 8.64 -5.83 1.17
N SER A 644 8.21 -4.80 1.87
CA SER A 644 9.03 -3.63 2.12
C SER A 644 10.31 -4.02 2.89
N PHE A 645 10.26 -4.92 3.88
CA PHE A 645 11.44 -5.36 4.64
C PHE A 645 12.40 -6.20 3.78
N MET A 646 11.86 -6.99 2.86
CA MET A 646 12.67 -7.77 1.91
C MET A 646 13.65 -6.88 1.14
N GLN A 647 13.32 -5.60 0.88
CA GLN A 647 14.21 -4.63 0.22
C GLN A 647 15.58 -4.50 0.88
N GLN A 648 15.65 -4.72 2.19
CA GLN A 648 16.90 -4.59 2.95
C GLN A 648 17.79 -5.83 2.90
N PHE A 649 17.24 -6.95 2.43
CA PHE A 649 17.90 -8.25 2.37
C PHE A 649 17.95 -8.81 0.94
N LEU A 650 17.80 -7.95 -0.09
CA LEU A 650 17.88 -8.34 -1.51
C LEU A 650 19.27 -8.86 -1.92
N PHE A 651 20.28 -8.73 -1.06
CA PHE A 651 21.57 -9.40 -1.24
C PHE A 651 21.50 -10.91 -0.96
N VAL A 652 20.40 -11.40 -0.37
CA VAL A 652 20.12 -12.83 -0.19
C VAL A 652 19.36 -13.35 -1.42
N PRO A 653 19.91 -14.28 -2.22
CA PRO A 653 19.32 -14.69 -3.50
C PRO A 653 17.86 -15.17 -3.41
N LEU A 654 17.51 -15.90 -2.34
CA LEU A 654 16.13 -16.38 -2.13
C LEU A 654 15.15 -15.22 -1.87
N VAL A 655 15.56 -14.21 -1.09
CA VAL A 655 14.74 -13.02 -0.83
C VAL A 655 14.58 -12.20 -2.11
N ARG A 656 15.67 -12.03 -2.87
CA ARG A 656 15.68 -11.32 -4.15
C ARG A 656 14.76 -11.95 -5.18
N THR A 657 14.86 -13.26 -5.37
CA THR A 657 14.03 -14.01 -6.32
C THR A 657 12.56 -13.86 -5.98
N ALA A 658 12.20 -14.05 -4.71
CA ALA A 658 10.84 -13.88 -4.23
C ALA A 658 10.33 -12.45 -4.42
N TYR A 659 11.16 -11.42 -4.15
CA TYR A 659 10.76 -10.03 -4.35
C TYR A 659 10.38 -9.73 -5.82
N ILE A 660 11.15 -10.25 -6.77
CA ILE A 660 10.88 -10.11 -8.20
C ILE A 660 9.59 -10.87 -8.58
N GLU A 661 9.43 -12.11 -8.09
CA GLU A 661 8.24 -12.93 -8.33
C GLU A 661 6.96 -12.27 -7.81
N LEU A 662 7.00 -11.71 -6.60
CA LEU A 662 5.88 -10.97 -6.01
C LEU A 662 5.46 -9.80 -6.90
N SER A 663 6.41 -8.99 -7.37
CA SER A 663 6.12 -7.87 -8.27
C SER A 663 5.50 -8.32 -9.59
N ILE A 664 5.87 -9.50 -10.11
CA ILE A 664 5.25 -10.05 -11.33
C ILE A 664 3.79 -10.43 -11.04
N ILE A 665 3.52 -11.11 -9.92
CA ILE A 665 2.16 -11.52 -9.53
C ILE A 665 1.22 -10.32 -9.34
N GLU A 666 1.70 -9.24 -8.73
CA GLU A 666 0.91 -8.00 -8.60
C GLU A 666 0.44 -7.48 -9.97
N GLN A 667 1.33 -7.54 -10.98
CA GLN A 667 1.10 -7.09 -12.35
C GLN A 667 0.28 -8.06 -13.22
N GLU A 668 0.08 -9.32 -12.82
CA GLU A 668 -0.71 -10.30 -13.57
C GLU A 668 -2.14 -9.78 -13.82
N ILE A 669 -2.77 -10.12 -14.94
CA ILE A 669 -4.21 -9.87 -15.13
C ILE A 669 -4.94 -11.02 -14.43
N GLY A 670 -5.80 -10.74 -13.44
CA GLY A 670 -6.49 -11.80 -12.71
C GLY A 670 -7.20 -11.34 -11.44
N ASN A 671 -7.83 -12.30 -10.75
CA ASN A 671 -8.57 -12.07 -9.51
C ASN A 671 -7.61 -11.73 -8.35
N THR A 672 -7.87 -10.62 -7.65
CA THR A 672 -7.11 -10.18 -6.47
C THR A 672 -6.89 -11.28 -5.46
N LYS A 673 -7.93 -12.09 -5.15
CA LYS A 673 -7.83 -13.17 -4.17
C LYS A 673 -6.80 -14.23 -4.56
N GLU A 674 -6.76 -14.62 -5.83
CA GLU A 674 -5.80 -15.60 -6.34
C GLU A 674 -4.37 -15.05 -6.24
N LYS A 675 -4.18 -13.78 -6.58
CA LYS A 675 -2.89 -13.10 -6.43
C LYS A 675 -2.44 -13.08 -4.96
N GLU A 676 -3.33 -12.70 -4.06
CA GLU A 676 -3.03 -12.67 -2.62
C GLU A 676 -2.67 -14.05 -2.07
N GLU A 677 -3.32 -15.12 -2.54
CA GLU A 677 -2.96 -16.51 -2.19
C GLU A 677 -1.57 -16.91 -2.71
N LYS A 678 -1.22 -16.55 -3.96
CA LYS A 678 0.14 -16.77 -4.51
C LYS A 678 1.19 -15.98 -3.73
N ILE A 679 0.93 -14.71 -3.45
CA ILE A 679 1.81 -13.82 -2.66
C ILE A 679 2.01 -14.41 -1.25
N THR A 680 0.93 -14.82 -0.59
CA THR A 680 1.00 -15.40 0.76
C THR A 680 1.88 -16.65 0.79
N LYS A 681 1.78 -17.54 -0.21
CA LYS A 681 2.63 -18.74 -0.32
C LYS A 681 4.12 -18.40 -0.47
N ILE A 682 4.44 -17.34 -1.20
CA ILE A 682 5.83 -16.87 -1.32
C ILE A 682 6.30 -16.26 0.01
N CYS A 683 5.48 -15.42 0.64
CA CYS A 683 5.74 -14.86 1.96
C CYS A 683 6.00 -15.95 3.02
N GLN A 684 5.23 -17.05 3.00
CA GLN A 684 5.43 -18.21 3.89
C GLN A 684 6.82 -18.84 3.73
N LYS A 685 7.32 -18.96 2.50
CA LYS A 685 8.63 -19.55 2.22
C LYS A 685 9.78 -18.63 2.64
N VAL A 686 9.63 -17.33 2.43
CA VAL A 686 10.69 -16.34 2.70
C VAL A 686 10.74 -15.90 4.16
N PHE A 687 9.60 -15.85 4.85
CA PHE A 687 9.50 -15.32 6.21
C PHE A 687 10.50 -15.94 7.20
N PRO A 688 10.72 -17.28 7.26
CA PRO A 688 11.71 -17.87 8.16
C PRO A 688 13.14 -17.38 7.92
N ILE A 689 13.48 -16.98 6.70
CA ILE A 689 14.78 -16.41 6.35
C ILE A 689 14.87 -14.99 6.92
N ILE A 690 13.86 -14.16 6.65
CA ILE A 690 13.79 -12.76 7.15
C ILE A 690 13.83 -12.73 8.68
N GLU A 691 13.09 -13.61 9.34
CA GLU A 691 13.08 -13.74 10.81
C GLU A 691 14.49 -14.02 11.35
N LYS A 692 15.19 -15.01 10.79
CA LYS A 692 16.57 -15.34 11.21
C LYS A 692 17.54 -14.19 10.97
N LEU A 693 17.42 -13.48 9.85
CA LEU A 693 18.27 -12.32 9.54
C LEU A 693 18.04 -11.18 10.54
N LEU A 694 16.78 -10.87 10.87
CA LEU A 694 16.43 -9.84 11.86
C LEU A 694 16.95 -10.22 13.25
N MET A 695 16.75 -11.46 13.68
CA MET A 695 17.22 -11.97 14.98
C MET A 695 18.74 -12.07 15.09
N TYR A 696 19.46 -12.18 13.97
CA TYR A 696 20.92 -12.13 13.98
C TYR A 696 21.44 -10.69 14.11
N VAL A 697 20.72 -9.72 13.54
CA VAL A 697 21.15 -8.33 13.52
C VAL A 697 20.86 -7.64 14.86
N PHE A 698 19.65 -7.79 15.41
CA PHE A 698 19.28 -7.27 16.73
C PHE A 698 19.72 -8.22 17.83
#